data_AF-A0A251SUW7-F1
#
_entry.id   AF-A0A251SUW7-F1
#
_cell.length_a   1.000
_cell.length_b   1.000
_cell.length_c   1.000
_cell.angle_alpha   90.00
_cell.angle_beta   90.00
_cell.angle_gamma   90.00
#
_symmetry.space_group_name_H-M   'P 1'
#
loop_
_entity.id
_entity.type
_entity.pdbx_description
1 polymer ?
#
loop_
_entity_poly.entity_id
_entity_poly.type
_entity_poly.pdbx_seq_one_letter_code
_entity_poly.pdbx_strand_id
1 'polypeptide(L)'
;MGDGDQALEEHFDVLTKTGLKTGVSKPRSAVHRDGDYHRAVHIWIFAESTQQLLLQKRTDWKDSWPGLWDISSAGHVSAGDTSLITARRELQEELGVTLPNDAFELLFIFLQESVTNNGKFIDNELDDVYLVTTLHPIPLEAFTLQESEVSAVKYISIQDYKQLLAKGDPHHVPYDVDGPYGQLFDIITKRYQDNTQARSQLLQKKLNRYSPISLTADLTGVTDEDKEVLVLLIQAARIMDDIFYQQVWCSNPSLREWLKGRDQLSELDMLKWKYYSINKSPWSCLDENEAFLTTADSAVKLLPEATKPVANWKGLEYRAAFPILKPPGANFYPPDMDKMEFESWMESLPENEKQEATGFFNVIRRHNDSHSNNSSDLYIIPYSKEYSLFLAKAAELLHKAGDLTSSPSLKRLLHSKADAFLSNDYYDSDIAWMELDSKLDVTIGPYETYEDVLFGYKATFEAFIGIRDDKATAQVKLFGDQLQVLEQNLPMDDTYKSPDVIAAPIRVIQLVYNSGDVKGPQTVAFNLPNDERIVKDRGSSMVMLKNVSEAKFKLILQPIADLCIVKEQRGLVDFDSFFTHTICHECCHGIGPHTITLPSGQTSTVRLELQELHSALEEAKADIVGLWALNFLIAKDLLPKSLVKSIYVSFLAGCFRSVRFGLEEAHGKGQALQFNWLFEKGGFVLHPDQTFSVDFDKIEGAVESLSREILTIQAKGDKDAAQKLLETYGAMTQPLNIALEKLAKVQVPVDITPDFPVVTNLLRKN
;
A
#
# COMPACT_ATOMS: atom_id res chain seq x y z
N MET A 1 35.08 48.41 25.27
CA MET A 1 33.96 48.34 24.33
C MET A 1 34.53 47.91 23.00
N GLY A 2 34.28 46.64 22.67
CA GLY A 2 34.45 46.04 21.36
C GLY A 2 33.42 44.91 21.36
N ASP A 3 32.30 45.14 20.69
CA ASP A 3 31.24 44.17 20.47
C ASP A 3 31.87 42.96 19.76
N GLY A 4 31.90 41.83 20.45
CA GLY A 4 32.05 40.53 19.82
C GLY A 4 30.66 40.02 19.48
N ASP A 5 30.47 39.60 18.23
CA ASP A 5 29.31 38.80 17.79
C ASP A 5 28.98 37.75 18.86
N GLN A 6 27.88 37.93 19.59
CA GLN A 6 27.25 36.83 20.31
C GLN A 6 26.64 35.93 19.24
N ALA A 7 27.30 34.81 18.93
CA ALA A 7 26.69 33.75 18.15
C ALA A 7 25.34 33.39 18.79
N LEU A 8 24.26 33.49 18.00
CA LEU A 8 22.92 33.09 18.44
C LEU A 8 22.97 31.63 18.90
N GLU A 9 22.55 31.39 20.14
CA GLU A 9 22.50 30.04 20.70
C GLU A 9 21.47 29.20 19.94
N GLU A 10 21.86 28.00 19.52
CA GLU A 10 21.00 27.05 18.83
C GLU A 10 19.79 26.68 19.71
N HIS A 11 18.63 26.50 19.08
CA HIS A 11 17.40 26.08 19.75
C HIS A 11 17.03 24.66 19.33
N PHE A 12 16.40 23.91 20.23
CA PHE A 12 15.85 22.57 19.95
C PHE A 12 14.35 22.52 20.22
N ASP A 13 13.65 21.67 19.47
CA ASP A 13 12.26 21.31 19.76
C ASP A 13 12.19 20.41 21.00
N VAL A 14 11.34 20.76 21.94
CA VAL A 14 11.06 19.94 23.13
C VAL A 14 10.09 18.83 22.75
N LEU A 15 10.48 17.61 23.10
CA LEU A 15 9.75 16.39 22.82
C LEU A 15 9.12 15.79 24.07
N THR A 16 8.16 14.93 23.85
CA THR A 16 7.73 13.92 24.82
C THR A 16 8.77 12.81 24.90
N LYS A 17 8.73 12.00 25.96
CA LYS A 17 9.60 10.81 26.10
C LYS A 17 9.46 9.80 24.95
N THR A 18 8.31 9.80 24.25
CA THR A 18 8.05 8.96 23.07
C THR A 18 8.44 9.63 21.75
N GLY A 19 9.00 10.84 21.79
CA GLY A 19 9.53 11.54 20.63
C GLY A 19 8.55 12.39 19.83
N LEU A 20 7.33 12.56 20.31
CA LEU A 20 6.37 13.50 19.71
C LEU A 20 6.74 14.94 20.09
N LYS A 21 6.66 15.87 19.13
CA LYS A 21 6.87 17.30 19.37
C LYS A 21 5.81 17.86 20.31
N THR A 22 6.21 18.75 21.22
CA THR A 22 5.29 19.44 22.15
C THR A 22 4.77 20.78 21.63
N GLY A 23 5.35 21.27 20.53
CA GLY A 23 5.12 22.63 20.01
C GLY A 23 5.93 23.72 20.73
N VAL A 24 6.81 23.36 21.66
CA VAL A 24 7.70 24.27 22.37
C VAL A 24 9.14 24.08 21.89
N SER A 25 9.86 25.17 21.64
CA SER A 25 11.30 25.13 21.35
C SER A 25 12.08 25.97 22.39
N LYS A 26 13.28 25.54 22.78
CA LYS A 26 14.11 26.17 23.81
C LYS A 26 15.58 26.27 23.35
N PRO A 27 16.36 27.26 23.85
CA PRO A 27 17.81 27.28 23.64
C PRO A 27 18.47 26.01 24.19
N ARG A 28 19.54 25.55 23.52
CA ARG A 28 20.31 24.35 23.87
C ARG A 28 20.65 24.28 25.35
N SER A 29 21.16 25.36 25.96
CA SER A 29 21.51 25.37 27.39
C SER A 29 20.31 25.18 28.31
N ALA A 30 19.12 25.66 27.93
CA ALA A 30 17.90 25.50 28.72
C ALA A 30 17.40 24.05 28.64
N VAL A 31 17.41 23.43 27.46
CA VAL A 31 17.03 22.03 27.25
C VAL A 31 17.85 21.10 28.15
N HIS A 32 19.18 21.22 28.11
CA HIS A 32 20.07 20.36 28.91
C HIS A 32 20.07 20.68 30.41
N ARG A 33 19.74 21.92 30.80
CA ARG A 33 19.59 22.29 32.21
C ARG A 33 18.30 21.70 32.78
N ASP A 34 17.21 21.78 32.03
CA ASP A 34 15.87 21.35 32.45
C ASP A 34 15.68 19.83 32.26
N GLY A 35 16.53 19.19 31.45
CA GLY A 35 16.42 17.78 31.08
C GLY A 35 15.26 17.52 30.13
N ASP A 36 14.92 18.48 29.27
CA ASP A 36 13.88 18.30 28.28
C ASP A 36 14.31 17.26 27.23
N TYR A 37 13.38 16.40 26.81
CA TYR A 37 13.65 15.47 25.73
C TYR A 37 13.83 16.24 24.43
N HIS A 38 14.85 15.91 23.67
CA HIS A 38 15.17 16.52 22.39
C HIS A 38 15.75 15.47 21.44
N ARG A 39 15.98 15.83 20.18
CA ARG A 39 16.38 14.86 19.13
C ARG A 39 17.82 15.08 18.69
N ALA A 40 18.50 13.98 18.42
CA ALA A 40 19.81 13.95 17.79
C ALA A 40 19.82 12.88 16.67
N VAL A 41 20.84 12.92 15.84
CA VAL A 41 21.05 11.99 14.74
C VAL A 41 22.41 11.33 14.85
N HIS A 42 22.43 10.04 14.52
CA HIS A 42 23.64 9.23 14.54
C HIS A 42 23.83 8.57 13.18
N ILE A 43 24.88 8.96 12.46
CA ILE A 43 25.15 8.49 11.10
C ILE A 43 26.30 7.48 11.12
N TRP A 44 26.05 6.33 10.52
CA TRP A 44 27.05 5.28 10.29
C TRP A 44 27.32 5.12 8.80
N ILE A 45 28.58 5.19 8.39
CA ILE A 45 29.02 4.78 7.05
C ILE A 45 29.58 3.36 7.13
N PHE A 46 28.97 2.46 6.37
CA PHE A 46 29.38 1.07 6.23
C PHE A 46 29.85 0.77 4.81
N ALA A 47 31.07 0.28 4.66
CA ALA A 47 31.66 -0.12 3.39
C ALA A 47 31.44 -1.62 3.13
N GLU A 48 30.50 -1.93 2.24
CA GLU A 48 30.00 -3.29 1.94
C GLU A 48 31.11 -4.26 1.52
N SER A 49 31.98 -3.86 0.58
CA SER A 49 33.03 -4.75 0.04
C SER A 49 34.09 -5.18 1.06
N THR A 50 34.26 -4.42 2.14
CA THR A 50 35.26 -4.69 3.19
C THR A 50 34.63 -5.05 4.52
N GLN A 51 33.32 -4.89 4.68
CA GLN A 51 32.58 -5.08 5.93
C GLN A 51 33.12 -4.19 7.06
N GLN A 52 33.48 -2.96 6.74
CA GLN A 52 34.08 -1.99 7.67
C GLN A 52 33.14 -0.81 7.94
N LEU A 53 33.19 -0.30 9.17
CA LEU A 53 32.57 0.96 9.57
C LEU A 53 33.60 2.09 9.51
N LEU A 54 33.18 3.27 9.08
CA LEU A 54 33.97 4.50 9.22
C LEU A 54 33.77 5.05 10.64
N LEU A 55 34.85 5.32 11.35
CA LEU A 55 34.83 6.03 12.63
C LEU A 55 35.53 7.37 12.49
N GLN A 56 35.04 8.36 13.21
CA GLN A 56 35.71 9.65 13.34
C GLN A 56 36.45 9.74 14.67
N LYS A 57 37.55 10.48 14.73
CA LYS A 57 38.25 10.81 15.96
C LYS A 57 37.89 12.22 16.38
N ARG A 58 37.18 12.34 17.49
CA ARG A 58 36.79 13.63 18.06
C ARG A 58 38.02 14.48 18.35
N THR A 59 37.94 15.79 18.17
CA THR A 59 39.04 16.69 18.52
C THR A 59 39.29 16.70 20.02
N ASP A 60 40.49 17.09 20.44
CA ASP A 60 40.88 17.14 21.85
C ASP A 60 40.16 18.25 22.65
N TRP A 61 39.44 19.14 21.94
CA TRP A 61 38.78 20.32 22.51
C TRP A 61 37.27 20.14 22.71
N LYS A 62 36.70 18.98 22.36
CA LYS A 62 35.27 18.69 22.56
C LYS A 62 34.94 18.55 24.05
N ASP A 63 33.78 19.06 24.44
CA ASP A 63 33.27 19.00 25.82
C ASP A 63 32.99 17.57 26.30
N SER A 64 32.68 16.66 25.37
CA SER A 64 32.42 15.24 25.61
C SER A 64 33.35 14.34 24.80
N TRP A 65 33.94 13.35 25.49
CA TRP A 65 34.80 12.31 24.91
C TRP A 65 35.95 12.81 24.00
N PRO A 66 36.75 13.81 24.43
CA PRO A 66 37.80 14.39 23.61
C PRO A 66 38.86 13.34 23.21
N GLY A 67 39.27 13.37 21.94
CA GLY A 67 40.31 12.49 21.40
C GLY A 67 39.92 11.01 21.21
N LEU A 68 38.68 10.62 21.52
CA LEU A 68 38.20 9.24 21.34
C LEU A 68 37.66 9.01 19.92
N TRP A 69 37.72 7.74 19.49
CA TRP A 69 37.06 7.28 18.27
C TRP A 69 35.58 7.07 18.51
N ASP A 70 34.78 7.63 17.61
CA ASP A 70 33.34 7.74 17.69
C ASP A 70 32.69 7.31 16.37
N ILE A 71 31.36 7.33 16.32
CA ILE A 71 30.55 7.03 15.13
C ILE A 71 30.92 7.91 13.93
N SER A 72 30.40 7.64 12.73
CA SER A 72 30.88 8.35 11.53
C SER A 72 30.58 9.85 11.59
N SER A 73 29.37 10.22 12.00
CA SER A 73 28.99 11.62 12.25
C SER A 73 27.77 11.67 13.20
N ALA A 74 27.64 12.75 13.99
CA ALA A 74 26.58 12.91 14.98
C ALA A 74 26.23 14.38 15.20
N GLY A 75 24.97 14.69 15.50
CA GLY A 75 24.61 16.05 15.89
C GLY A 75 23.17 16.20 16.38
N HIS A 76 22.90 17.35 17.00
CA HIS A 76 21.57 17.70 17.48
C HIS A 76 20.67 18.15 16.33
N VAL A 77 19.38 17.83 16.42
CA VAL A 77 18.38 18.36 15.49
C VAL A 77 17.96 19.75 15.97
N SER A 78 18.29 20.77 15.19
CA SER A 78 17.88 22.15 15.42
C SER A 78 16.35 22.26 15.41
N ALA A 79 15.80 23.23 16.15
CA ALA A 79 14.37 23.47 16.22
C ALA A 79 13.79 23.70 14.81
N GLY A 80 12.73 22.97 14.47
CA GLY A 80 12.13 22.99 13.14
C GLY A 80 12.78 22.09 12.09
N ASP A 81 14.03 21.64 12.26
CA ASP A 81 14.66 20.70 11.33
C ASP A 81 14.10 19.28 11.49
N THR A 82 14.34 18.45 10.47
CA THR A 82 14.07 17.02 10.50
C THR A 82 15.36 16.23 10.62
N SER A 83 15.28 15.01 11.15
CA SER A 83 16.44 14.15 11.35
C SER A 83 17.21 13.87 10.06
N LEU A 84 16.53 13.71 8.92
CA LEU A 84 17.22 13.44 7.65
C LEU A 84 18.00 14.68 7.15
N ILE A 85 17.42 15.87 7.31
CA ILE A 85 18.08 17.14 7.00
C ILE A 85 19.33 17.29 7.86
N THR A 86 19.18 17.14 9.18
CA THR A 86 20.28 17.20 10.14
C THR A 86 21.34 16.16 9.81
N ALA A 87 20.96 14.91 9.53
CA ALA A 87 21.92 13.84 9.23
C ALA A 87 22.78 14.15 7.99
N ARG A 88 22.19 14.77 6.98
CA ARG A 88 22.92 15.23 5.79
C ARG A 88 23.82 16.41 6.08
N ARG A 89 23.33 17.39 6.85
CA ARG A 89 24.09 18.58 7.26
C ARG A 89 25.31 18.18 8.08
N GLU A 90 25.14 17.42 9.15
CA GLU A 90 26.24 16.97 10.03
C GLU A 90 27.28 16.17 9.24
N LEU A 91 26.84 15.24 8.37
CA LEU A 91 27.76 14.47 7.54
C LEU A 91 28.58 15.34 6.58
N GLN A 92 27.95 16.39 6.03
CA GLN A 92 28.63 17.36 5.18
C GLN A 92 29.60 18.25 5.98
N GLU A 93 29.16 18.77 7.13
CA GLU A 93 29.95 19.68 7.97
C GLU A 93 31.16 18.96 8.56
N GLU A 94 30.96 17.81 9.21
CA GLU A 94 32.02 17.09 9.91
C GLU A 94 33.01 16.40 8.95
N LEU A 95 32.50 15.78 7.88
CA LEU A 95 33.29 14.90 7.00
C LEU A 95 33.46 15.40 5.56
N GLY A 96 32.70 16.41 5.13
CA GLY A 96 32.70 16.88 3.73
C GLY A 96 32.05 15.89 2.75
N VAL A 97 31.10 15.07 3.22
CA VAL A 97 30.40 14.07 2.39
C VAL A 97 28.97 14.51 2.13
N THR A 98 28.65 14.80 0.87
CA THR A 98 27.32 15.21 0.42
C THR A 98 26.62 14.04 -0.27
N LEU A 99 25.52 13.58 0.32
CA LEU A 99 24.71 12.47 -0.19
C LEU A 99 23.23 12.88 -0.34
N PRO A 100 22.50 12.29 -1.30
CA PRO A 100 21.06 12.49 -1.46
C PRO A 100 20.28 11.75 -0.36
N ASN A 101 19.01 12.14 -0.20
CA ASN A 101 18.09 11.58 0.81
C ASN A 101 18.01 10.04 0.78
N ASP A 102 18.02 9.45 -0.41
CA ASP A 102 17.92 8.01 -0.59
C ASP A 102 19.24 7.26 -0.32
N ALA A 103 20.29 7.91 0.20
CA ALA A 103 21.48 7.24 0.71
C ALA A 103 21.36 6.87 2.20
N PHE A 104 20.41 7.46 2.92
CA PHE A 104 20.29 7.35 4.37
C PHE A 104 19.14 6.42 4.76
N GLU A 105 19.48 5.29 5.37
CA GLU A 105 18.48 4.37 5.91
C GLU A 105 18.29 4.63 7.40
N LEU A 106 17.09 5.05 7.82
CA LEU A 106 16.75 5.07 9.25
C LEU A 106 16.60 3.63 9.75
N LEU A 107 17.47 3.19 10.65
CA LEU A 107 17.44 1.83 11.19
C LEU A 107 16.52 1.70 12.40
N PHE A 108 16.71 2.57 13.40
CA PHE A 108 15.94 2.59 14.63
C PHE A 108 16.11 3.92 15.35
N ILE A 109 15.20 4.18 16.30
CA ILE A 109 15.24 5.32 17.21
C ILE A 109 15.36 4.77 18.62
N PHE A 110 16.21 5.35 19.46
CA PHE A 110 16.28 4.99 20.87
C PHE A 110 16.46 6.21 21.76
N LEU A 111 16.03 6.09 23.02
CA LEU A 111 16.19 7.13 24.02
C LEU A 111 17.49 6.88 24.81
N GLN A 112 18.38 7.86 24.80
CA GLN A 112 19.57 7.93 25.65
C GLN A 112 19.34 8.97 26.75
N GLU A 113 19.39 8.52 28.01
CA GLU A 113 19.31 9.39 29.18
C GLU A 113 20.68 9.39 29.88
N SER A 114 21.36 10.54 29.84
CA SER A 114 22.70 10.70 30.41
C SER A 114 22.78 11.94 31.29
N VAL A 115 23.63 11.90 32.31
CA VAL A 115 23.87 13.04 33.20
C VAL A 115 25.36 13.22 33.35
N THR A 116 25.88 14.33 32.85
CA THR A 116 27.31 14.66 32.87
C THR A 116 27.57 15.94 33.65
N ASN A 117 28.83 16.35 33.75
CA ASN A 117 29.27 17.59 34.39
C ASN A 117 28.70 17.79 35.82
N ASN A 118 28.79 16.75 36.65
CA ASN A 118 28.30 16.73 38.04
C ASN A 118 26.80 17.08 38.20
N GLY A 119 25.95 16.65 37.27
CA GLY A 119 24.50 16.86 37.37
C GLY A 119 23.99 18.16 36.75
N LYS A 120 24.86 18.92 36.07
CA LYS A 120 24.50 20.21 35.43
C LYS A 120 24.13 20.10 33.96
N PHE A 121 24.37 18.94 33.36
CA PHE A 121 24.07 18.66 31.97
C PHE A 121 23.28 17.35 31.94
N ILE A 122 21.96 17.48 31.74
CA ILE A 122 21.01 16.36 31.66
C ILE A 122 20.67 16.20 30.18
N ASP A 123 21.07 15.09 29.62
CA ASP A 123 21.02 14.82 28.19
C ASP A 123 20.02 13.69 27.93
N ASN A 124 18.81 14.09 27.55
CA ASN A 124 17.70 13.17 27.30
C ASN A 124 17.41 13.15 25.80
N GLU A 125 18.27 12.47 25.05
CA GLU A 125 18.30 12.47 23.60
C GLU A 125 17.51 11.30 23.03
N LEU A 126 16.66 11.59 22.05
CA LEU A 126 16.14 10.59 21.13
C LEU A 126 17.01 10.55 19.90
N ASP A 127 17.71 9.44 19.72
CA ASP A 127 18.72 9.27 18.68
C ASP A 127 18.14 8.55 17.48
N ASP A 128 18.03 9.26 16.36
CA ASP A 128 17.65 8.68 15.08
C ASP A 128 18.91 8.12 14.39
N VAL A 129 19.01 6.79 14.35
CA VAL A 129 20.21 6.10 13.84
C VAL A 129 20.08 5.81 12.35
N TYR A 130 20.91 6.47 11.55
CA TYR A 130 21.01 6.30 10.11
C TYR A 130 22.20 5.44 9.69
N LEU A 131 22.00 4.63 8.65
CA LEU A 131 23.04 3.88 7.98
C LEU A 131 23.17 4.32 6.51
N VAL A 132 24.37 4.71 6.14
CA VAL A 132 24.82 4.92 4.76
C VAL A 132 25.65 3.72 4.35
N THR A 133 25.21 3.02 3.30
CA THR A 133 25.93 1.84 2.78
C THR A 133 26.68 2.18 1.51
N THR A 134 28.01 2.24 1.58
CA THR A 134 28.88 2.45 0.42
C THR A 134 29.36 1.11 -0.14
N LEU A 135 29.57 1.01 -1.45
CA LEU A 135 30.07 -0.23 -2.04
C LEU A 135 31.52 -0.48 -1.64
N HIS A 136 32.32 0.59 -1.61
CA HIS A 136 33.74 0.59 -1.27
C HIS A 136 34.06 1.63 -0.20
N PRO A 137 35.16 1.47 0.56
CA PRO A 137 35.66 2.53 1.43
C PRO A 137 35.90 3.82 0.64
N ILE A 138 35.49 4.95 1.22
CA ILE A 138 35.82 6.28 0.71
C ILE A 138 37.33 6.49 0.92
N PRO A 139 38.10 6.90 -0.11
CA PRO A 139 39.52 7.22 0.08
C PRO A 139 39.70 8.28 1.17
N LEU A 140 40.68 8.10 2.07
CA LEU A 140 40.84 8.97 3.23
C LEU A 140 41.13 10.43 2.83
N GLU A 141 41.78 10.65 1.69
CA GLU A 141 42.07 11.96 1.11
C GLU A 141 40.85 12.66 0.48
N ALA A 142 39.72 11.96 0.34
CA ALA A 142 38.46 12.50 -0.20
C ALA A 142 37.65 13.27 0.85
N PHE A 143 37.90 13.01 2.14
CA PHE A 143 37.22 13.71 3.24
C PHE A 143 37.73 15.14 3.39
N THR A 144 36.83 16.04 3.78
CA THR A 144 37.15 17.41 4.19
C THR A 144 36.70 17.56 5.63
N LEU A 145 37.62 17.33 6.56
CA LEU A 145 37.31 17.30 7.99
C LEU A 145 37.17 18.70 8.56
N GLN A 146 36.10 18.94 9.32
CA GLN A 146 35.97 20.17 10.10
C GLN A 146 36.87 20.11 11.34
N GLU A 147 37.96 20.87 11.34
CA GLU A 147 39.01 20.82 12.38
C GLU A 147 38.51 21.14 13.80
N SER A 148 37.39 21.85 13.96
CA SER A 148 36.78 22.09 15.28
C SER A 148 36.13 20.83 15.86
N GLU A 149 35.72 19.89 15.01
CA GLU A 149 34.93 18.71 15.37
C GLU A 149 35.73 17.42 15.26
N VAL A 150 36.45 17.25 14.14
CA VAL A 150 37.05 15.98 13.71
C VAL A 150 38.55 16.13 13.47
N SER A 151 39.34 15.25 14.08
CA SER A 151 40.80 15.23 13.96
C SER A 151 41.34 14.17 12.99
N ALA A 152 40.59 13.08 12.79
CA ALA A 152 40.95 12.00 11.87
C ALA A 152 39.74 11.10 11.58
N VAL A 153 39.84 10.27 10.54
CA VAL A 153 38.90 9.19 10.25
C VAL A 153 39.64 7.87 10.03
N LYS A 154 39.00 6.74 10.32
CA LYS A 154 39.55 5.40 10.02
C LYS A 154 38.43 4.41 9.69
N TYR A 155 38.77 3.39 8.92
CA TYR A 155 37.92 2.21 8.78
C TYR A 155 38.33 1.11 9.76
N ILE A 156 37.35 0.45 10.35
CA ILE A 156 37.54 -0.71 11.22
C ILE A 156 36.53 -1.80 10.85
N SER A 157 36.91 -3.07 10.93
CA SER A 157 35.95 -4.15 10.69
C SER A 157 34.84 -4.10 11.74
N ILE A 158 33.61 -4.42 11.31
CA ILE A 158 32.45 -4.42 12.21
C ILE A 158 32.65 -5.34 13.42
N GLN A 159 33.33 -6.47 13.22
CA GLN A 159 33.62 -7.45 14.27
C GLN A 159 34.69 -6.94 15.25
N ASP A 160 35.76 -6.33 14.75
CA ASP A 160 36.81 -5.78 15.61
C ASP A 160 36.26 -4.63 16.47
N TYR A 161 35.45 -3.75 15.87
CA TYR A 161 34.83 -2.65 16.60
C TYR A 161 33.88 -3.15 17.70
N LYS A 162 32.98 -4.10 17.38
CA LYS A 162 32.10 -4.73 18.38
C LYS A 162 32.91 -5.36 19.52
N GLN A 163 34.03 -6.01 19.23
CA GLN A 163 34.90 -6.60 20.25
C GLN A 163 35.63 -5.56 21.11
N LEU A 164 36.05 -4.43 20.54
CA LEU A 164 36.69 -3.35 21.29
C LEU A 164 35.71 -2.69 22.25
N LEU A 165 34.49 -2.41 21.80
CA LEU A 165 33.42 -1.88 22.65
C LEU A 165 33.06 -2.87 23.77
N ALA A 166 32.89 -4.16 23.47
CA ALA A 166 32.61 -5.19 24.46
C ALA A 166 33.71 -5.32 25.54
N LYS A 167 34.95 -4.96 25.21
CA LYS A 167 36.09 -4.96 26.15
C LYS A 167 36.24 -3.64 26.92
N GLY A 168 35.45 -2.62 26.60
CA GLY A 168 35.60 -1.28 27.17
C GLY A 168 36.93 -0.63 26.78
N ASP A 169 37.36 -0.75 25.51
CA ASP A 169 38.60 -0.13 25.06
C ASP A 169 38.59 1.40 25.29
N PRO A 170 39.59 1.96 25.98
CA PRO A 170 39.57 3.35 26.43
C PRO A 170 39.78 4.38 25.30
N HIS A 171 40.07 3.95 24.07
CA HIS A 171 40.26 4.85 22.92
C HIS A 171 38.97 5.07 22.12
N HIS A 172 37.85 4.48 22.52
CA HIS A 172 36.57 4.58 21.84
C HIS A 172 35.48 5.09 22.78
N VAL A 173 34.50 5.81 22.24
CA VAL A 173 33.29 6.18 23.00
C VAL A 173 32.58 4.90 23.46
N PRO A 174 32.22 4.77 24.75
CA PRO A 174 31.78 3.50 25.33
C PRO A 174 30.31 3.20 25.02
N TYR A 175 30.04 2.80 23.78
CA TYR A 175 28.72 2.31 23.38
C TYR A 175 28.45 0.90 23.88
N ASP A 176 27.23 0.68 24.38
CA ASP A 176 26.77 -0.62 24.84
C ASP A 176 26.41 -1.52 23.64
N VAL A 177 27.17 -2.60 23.47
CA VAL A 177 26.97 -3.60 22.41
C VAL A 177 25.79 -4.53 22.68
N ASP A 178 25.33 -4.62 23.92
CA ASP A 178 24.13 -5.37 24.32
C ASP A 178 22.91 -4.42 24.45
N GLY A 179 23.14 -3.11 24.32
CA GLY A 179 22.13 -2.05 24.30
C GLY A 179 21.61 -1.73 22.90
N PRO A 180 21.05 -0.52 22.67
CA PRO A 180 20.44 -0.14 21.39
C PRO A 180 21.37 -0.29 20.17
N TYR A 181 22.67 0.02 20.29
CA TYR A 181 23.63 -0.16 19.19
C TYR A 181 23.96 -1.63 18.88
N GLY A 182 23.64 -2.57 19.77
CA GLY A 182 23.64 -4.00 19.44
C GLY A 182 22.80 -4.31 18.20
N GLN A 183 21.67 -3.59 18.03
CA GLN A 183 20.78 -3.74 16.89
C GLN A 183 21.47 -3.40 15.56
N LEU A 184 22.30 -2.35 15.51
CA LEU A 184 23.07 -1.99 14.31
C LEU A 184 23.94 -3.16 13.84
N PHE A 185 24.70 -3.75 14.78
CA PHE A 185 25.59 -4.86 14.48
C PHE A 185 24.81 -6.07 13.98
N ASP A 186 23.68 -6.39 14.60
CA ASP A 186 22.85 -7.53 14.24
C ASP A 186 22.18 -7.33 12.88
N ILE A 187 21.69 -6.12 12.60
CA ILE A 187 21.10 -5.73 11.31
C ILE A 187 22.13 -5.92 10.19
N ILE A 188 23.32 -5.33 10.31
CA ILE A 188 24.36 -5.43 9.27
C ILE A 188 24.81 -6.90 9.12
N THR A 189 25.09 -7.58 10.23
CA THR A 189 25.54 -8.99 10.19
C THR A 189 24.51 -9.88 9.49
N LYS A 190 23.22 -9.74 9.82
CA LYS A 190 22.14 -10.54 9.22
C LYS A 190 21.97 -10.28 7.72
N ARG A 191 22.16 -9.03 7.27
CA ARG A 191 22.05 -8.63 5.85
C ARG A 191 23.12 -9.28 4.98
N TYR A 192 24.35 -9.33 5.47
CA TYR A 192 25.52 -9.80 4.73
C TYR A 192 25.96 -11.23 5.08
N GLN A 193 25.25 -11.91 5.98
CA GLN A 193 25.41 -13.33 6.22
C GLN A 193 25.01 -14.13 4.98
N ASP A 194 25.84 -15.09 4.56
CA ASP A 194 25.45 -16.01 3.48
C ASP A 194 24.31 -16.93 3.96
N ASN A 195 23.12 -16.67 3.44
CA ASN A 195 21.88 -17.38 3.72
C ASN A 195 21.06 -17.60 2.44
N THR A 196 21.75 -17.62 1.29
CA THR A 196 21.16 -17.62 -0.06
C THR A 196 20.07 -18.68 -0.21
N GLN A 197 20.34 -19.92 0.24
CA GLN A 197 19.39 -21.04 0.16
C GLN A 197 18.12 -20.79 0.98
N ALA A 198 18.24 -20.32 2.22
CA ALA A 198 17.10 -20.05 3.09
C ALA A 198 16.23 -18.90 2.52
N ARG A 199 16.87 -17.85 1.98
CA ARG A 199 16.18 -16.74 1.32
C ARG A 199 15.42 -17.20 0.06
N SER A 200 16.06 -18.03 -0.78
CA SER A 200 15.41 -18.60 -1.97
C SER A 200 14.19 -19.44 -1.59
N GLN A 201 14.30 -20.31 -0.58
CA GLN A 201 13.18 -21.13 -0.10
C GLN A 201 12.03 -20.28 0.43
N LEU A 202 12.34 -19.22 1.19
CA LEU A 202 11.33 -18.29 1.71
C LEU A 202 10.59 -17.56 0.57
N LEU A 203 11.32 -17.00 -0.40
CA LEU A 203 10.72 -16.32 -1.56
C LEU A 203 9.92 -17.29 -2.43
N GLN A 204 10.41 -18.51 -2.65
CA GLN A 204 9.66 -19.54 -3.39
C GLN A 204 8.36 -19.90 -2.66
N LYS A 205 8.39 -20.05 -1.32
CA LYS A 205 7.18 -20.27 -0.53
C LYS A 205 6.19 -19.11 -0.65
N LYS A 206 6.67 -17.86 -0.61
CA LYS A 206 5.82 -16.68 -0.80
C LYS A 206 5.24 -16.62 -2.22
N LEU A 207 6.02 -16.98 -3.24
CA LEU A 207 5.60 -17.07 -4.66
C LEU A 207 4.58 -18.18 -4.92
N ASN A 208 4.69 -19.33 -4.25
CA ASN A 208 3.73 -20.44 -4.40
C ASN A 208 2.30 -20.06 -3.99
N ARG A 209 2.12 -18.93 -3.29
CA ARG A 209 0.79 -18.37 -3.00
C ARG A 209 0.14 -17.73 -4.23
N TYR A 210 0.88 -17.51 -5.32
CA TYR A 210 0.39 -16.96 -6.57
C TYR A 210 0.47 -18.01 -7.69
N SER A 211 -0.67 -18.43 -8.23
CA SER A 211 -0.72 -19.35 -9.36
C SER A 211 -0.48 -18.59 -10.67
N PRO A 212 0.56 -18.93 -11.45
CA PRO A 212 0.74 -18.32 -12.77
C PRO A 212 -0.40 -18.73 -13.71
N ILE A 213 -0.87 -17.78 -14.52
CA ILE A 213 -1.93 -18.02 -15.50
C ILE A 213 -1.83 -17.07 -16.69
N SER A 214 -2.06 -17.58 -17.89
CA SER A 214 -2.19 -16.76 -19.09
C SER A 214 -3.63 -16.34 -19.28
N LEU A 215 -3.89 -15.05 -19.12
CA LEU A 215 -5.22 -14.47 -19.38
C LEU A 215 -5.35 -14.17 -20.87
N THR A 216 -6.19 -14.95 -21.53
CA THR A 216 -6.59 -14.73 -22.92
C THR A 216 -7.95 -14.07 -22.97
N ALA A 217 -8.12 -13.09 -23.85
CA ALA A 217 -9.41 -12.53 -24.20
C ALA A 217 -9.74 -12.90 -25.65
N ASP A 218 -11.00 -13.28 -25.91
CA ASP A 218 -11.49 -13.45 -27.27
C ASP A 218 -11.69 -12.09 -27.91
N LEU A 219 -10.97 -11.83 -29.01
CA LEU A 219 -11.08 -10.60 -29.79
C LEU A 219 -12.11 -10.71 -30.92
N THR A 220 -12.94 -11.76 -30.93
CA THR A 220 -14.04 -11.92 -31.89
C THR A 220 -14.99 -10.72 -31.80
N GLY A 221 -15.22 -10.07 -32.95
CA GLY A 221 -16.06 -8.88 -33.04
C GLY A 221 -15.32 -7.55 -32.78
N VAL A 222 -14.03 -7.57 -32.43
CA VAL A 222 -13.18 -6.37 -32.42
C VAL A 222 -12.71 -6.08 -33.85
N THR A 223 -12.92 -4.87 -34.35
CA THR A 223 -12.53 -4.48 -35.72
C THR A 223 -11.00 -4.41 -35.85
N ASP A 224 -10.48 -4.32 -37.07
CA ASP A 224 -9.04 -4.19 -37.28
C ASP A 224 -8.53 -2.82 -36.80
N GLU A 225 -9.32 -1.76 -36.98
CA GLU A 225 -9.04 -0.43 -36.41
C GLU A 225 -9.00 -0.49 -34.89
N ASP A 226 -9.97 -1.14 -34.23
CA ASP A 226 -9.99 -1.25 -32.77
C ASP A 226 -8.82 -2.12 -32.23
N LYS A 227 -8.26 -3.03 -33.02
CA LYS A 227 -7.01 -3.74 -32.64
C LYS A 227 -5.80 -2.82 -32.67
N GLU A 228 -5.74 -1.86 -33.60
CA GLU A 228 -4.71 -0.82 -33.61
C GLU A 228 -4.88 0.15 -32.43
N VAL A 229 -6.13 0.56 -32.14
CA VAL A 229 -6.48 1.31 -30.94
C VAL A 229 -6.01 0.57 -29.68
N LEU A 230 -6.29 -0.73 -29.57
CA LEU A 230 -5.86 -1.57 -28.45
C LEU A 230 -4.33 -1.56 -28.25
N VAL A 231 -3.53 -1.55 -29.33
CA VAL A 231 -2.07 -1.43 -29.24
C VAL A 231 -1.66 -0.10 -28.59
N LEU A 232 -2.26 1.01 -29.02
CA LEU A 232 -2.00 2.33 -28.47
C LEU A 232 -2.42 2.44 -27.00
N LEU A 233 -3.57 1.85 -26.64
CA LEU A 233 -4.05 1.78 -25.27
C LEU A 233 -3.09 1.00 -24.37
N ILE A 234 -2.59 -0.15 -24.82
CA ILE A 234 -1.59 -0.93 -24.05
C ILE A 234 -0.29 -0.13 -23.86
N GLN A 235 0.13 0.63 -24.88
CA GLN A 235 1.30 1.50 -24.77
C GLN A 235 1.07 2.63 -23.75
N ALA A 236 -0.12 3.24 -23.71
CA ALA A 236 -0.48 4.26 -22.73
C ALA A 236 -0.58 3.66 -21.32
N ALA A 237 -1.22 2.49 -21.18
CA ALA A 237 -1.35 1.77 -19.92
C ALA A 237 0.02 1.43 -19.30
N ARG A 238 0.99 0.97 -20.10
CA ARG A 238 2.36 0.73 -19.63
C ARG A 238 3.05 1.94 -19.00
N ILE A 239 2.66 3.16 -19.36
CA ILE A 239 3.19 4.38 -18.73
C ILE A 239 2.64 4.52 -17.29
N MET A 240 1.44 4.00 -17.01
CA MET A 240 0.86 4.02 -15.66
C MET A 240 1.70 3.20 -14.68
N ASP A 241 2.36 2.12 -15.13
CA ASP A 241 3.34 1.41 -14.30
C ASP A 241 4.46 2.35 -13.85
N ASP A 242 5.05 3.12 -14.76
CA ASP A 242 6.19 4.00 -14.46
C ASP A 242 5.80 5.10 -13.46
N ILE A 243 4.59 5.66 -13.59
CA ILE A 243 4.04 6.63 -12.63
C ILE A 243 3.78 5.94 -11.28
N PHE A 244 3.13 4.79 -11.29
CA PHE A 244 2.79 4.07 -10.06
C PHE A 244 4.03 3.66 -9.25
N TYR A 245 5.10 3.20 -9.91
CA TYR A 245 6.36 2.93 -9.21
C TYR A 245 6.88 4.18 -8.50
N GLN A 246 6.79 5.36 -9.11
CA GLN A 246 7.15 6.63 -8.47
C GLN A 246 6.21 7.02 -7.33
N GLN A 247 4.91 6.74 -7.44
CA GLN A 247 3.92 7.02 -6.38
C GLN A 247 4.15 6.16 -5.13
N VAL A 248 4.47 4.88 -5.30
CA VAL A 248 4.73 3.95 -4.18
C VAL A 248 5.93 4.40 -3.36
N TRP A 249 7.05 4.70 -4.03
CA TRP A 249 8.29 5.09 -3.34
C TRP A 249 9.30 5.72 -4.31
N CYS A 250 9.96 6.80 -3.89
CA CYS A 250 10.82 7.62 -4.76
C CYS A 250 11.95 6.85 -5.47
N SER A 251 12.55 5.87 -4.80
CA SER A 251 13.65 5.05 -5.35
C SER A 251 13.20 3.71 -5.93
N ASN A 252 11.90 3.43 -5.95
CA ASN A 252 11.32 2.21 -6.50
C ASN A 252 11.65 2.01 -8.00
N PRO A 253 11.63 3.04 -8.86
CA PRO A 253 12.06 2.88 -10.25
C PRO A 253 13.52 2.41 -10.39
N SER A 254 14.42 2.89 -9.53
CA SER A 254 15.82 2.45 -9.53
C SER A 254 15.94 0.99 -9.09
N LEU A 255 15.19 0.59 -8.06
CA LEU A 255 15.15 -0.79 -7.58
C LEU A 255 14.60 -1.76 -8.64
N ARG A 256 13.51 -1.38 -9.33
CA ARG A 256 12.92 -2.15 -10.42
C ARG A 256 13.96 -2.49 -11.49
N GLU A 257 14.62 -1.47 -12.03
CA GLU A 257 15.59 -1.67 -13.11
C GLU A 257 16.80 -2.47 -12.64
N TRP A 258 17.23 -2.28 -11.39
CA TRP A 258 18.29 -3.06 -10.76
C TRP A 258 17.94 -4.55 -10.66
N LEU A 259 16.76 -4.89 -10.13
CA LEU A 259 16.33 -6.28 -9.98
C LEU A 259 16.11 -6.95 -11.34
N LYS A 260 15.46 -6.24 -12.26
CA LYS A 260 15.19 -6.71 -13.62
C LYS A 260 16.48 -7.00 -14.40
N GLY A 261 17.48 -6.13 -14.29
CA GLY A 261 18.77 -6.33 -14.95
C GLY A 261 19.60 -7.49 -14.40
N ARG A 262 19.16 -8.10 -13.28
CA ARG A 262 19.88 -9.14 -12.55
C ARG A 262 19.13 -10.47 -12.46
N ASP A 263 17.93 -10.55 -13.00
CA ASP A 263 17.04 -11.71 -12.85
C ASP A 263 17.61 -13.02 -13.44
N GLN A 264 18.66 -12.92 -14.27
CA GLN A 264 19.39 -14.06 -14.86
C GLN A 264 20.71 -14.40 -14.16
N LEU A 265 21.12 -13.67 -13.12
CA LEU A 265 22.42 -13.88 -12.45
C LEU A 265 22.43 -15.06 -11.48
N SER A 266 21.32 -15.28 -10.76
CA SER A 266 21.18 -16.36 -9.79
C SER A 266 19.71 -16.75 -9.61
N GLU A 267 19.46 -17.92 -9.03
CA GLU A 267 18.09 -18.32 -8.63
C GLU A 267 17.48 -17.31 -7.65
N LEU A 268 18.27 -16.83 -6.68
CA LEU A 268 17.80 -15.84 -5.71
C LEU A 268 17.41 -14.53 -6.41
N ASP A 269 18.21 -14.04 -7.36
CA ASP A 269 17.90 -12.81 -8.09
C ASP A 269 16.65 -12.96 -8.97
N MET A 270 16.46 -14.10 -9.62
CA MET A 270 15.23 -14.43 -10.34
C MET A 270 14.01 -14.40 -9.40
N LEU A 271 14.12 -15.01 -8.21
CA LEU A 271 13.03 -15.07 -7.24
C LEU A 271 12.70 -13.68 -6.67
N LYS A 272 13.72 -12.85 -6.38
CA LYS A 272 13.55 -11.45 -5.98
C LYS A 272 12.79 -10.67 -7.05
N TRP A 273 13.20 -10.78 -8.32
CA TRP A 273 12.54 -10.09 -9.42
C TRP A 273 11.08 -10.54 -9.61
N LYS A 274 10.81 -11.86 -9.56
CA LYS A 274 9.46 -12.39 -9.69
C LYS A 274 8.54 -11.90 -8.58
N TYR A 275 8.98 -11.97 -7.32
CA TYR A 275 8.15 -11.53 -6.20
C TYR A 275 8.00 -10.01 -6.17
N TYR A 276 9.05 -9.26 -6.49
CA TYR A 276 8.98 -7.81 -6.69
C TYR A 276 7.98 -7.43 -7.78
N SER A 277 7.97 -8.13 -8.92
CA SER A 277 7.08 -7.81 -10.05
C SER A 277 5.61 -7.97 -9.69
N ILE A 278 5.28 -8.94 -8.82
CA ILE A 278 3.91 -9.14 -8.30
C ILE A 278 3.55 -7.99 -7.35
N ASN A 279 4.40 -7.68 -6.37
CA ASN A 279 4.08 -6.69 -5.33
C ASN A 279 4.33 -5.23 -5.77
N LYS A 280 4.98 -5.02 -6.92
CA LYS A 280 5.45 -3.74 -7.47
C LYS A 280 6.27 -2.88 -6.49
N SER A 281 6.82 -3.51 -5.45
CA SER A 281 7.53 -2.88 -4.35
C SER A 281 8.34 -3.93 -3.59
N PRO A 282 9.26 -3.55 -2.69
CA PRO A 282 9.98 -4.48 -1.82
C PRO A 282 9.16 -5.01 -0.63
N TRP A 283 7.88 -4.62 -0.52
CA TRP A 283 6.98 -5.00 0.57
C TRP A 283 5.92 -6.00 0.09
N SER A 284 5.60 -6.99 0.94
CA SER A 284 4.68 -8.05 0.60
C SER A 284 3.21 -7.65 0.81
N CYS A 285 2.42 -7.63 -0.26
CA CYS A 285 0.97 -7.34 -0.20
C CYS A 285 0.17 -8.38 0.59
N LEU A 286 0.69 -9.61 0.75
CA LEU A 286 0.03 -10.69 1.51
C LEU A 286 0.58 -10.86 2.93
N ASP A 287 1.58 -10.08 3.33
CA ASP A 287 2.18 -10.16 4.67
C ASP A 287 2.27 -8.76 5.30
N GLU A 288 1.17 -8.01 5.27
CA GLU A 288 1.06 -6.71 5.98
C GLU A 288 2.17 -5.71 5.62
N ASN A 289 2.58 -5.67 4.35
CA ASN A 289 3.69 -4.85 3.86
C ASN A 289 5.04 -5.16 4.54
N GLU A 290 5.27 -6.39 5.02
CA GLU A 290 6.59 -6.85 5.46
C GLU A 290 7.59 -6.76 4.30
N ALA A 291 8.72 -6.08 4.52
CA ALA A 291 9.80 -6.02 3.55
C ALA A 291 10.45 -7.41 3.37
N PHE A 292 10.58 -7.85 2.12
CA PHE A 292 11.24 -9.13 1.79
C PHE A 292 12.64 -8.95 1.17
N LEU A 293 13.07 -7.71 0.99
CA LEU A 293 14.42 -7.32 0.59
C LEU A 293 15.08 -6.57 1.76
N THR A 294 16.36 -6.21 1.62
CA THR A 294 17.05 -5.21 2.46
C THR A 294 17.91 -4.26 1.60
N THR A 295 18.43 -3.16 2.15
CA THR A 295 19.33 -2.23 1.41
C THR A 295 20.48 -2.93 0.68
N ALA A 296 20.96 -4.09 1.16
CA ALA A 296 21.96 -4.90 0.48
C ALA A 296 21.51 -5.45 -0.89
N ASP A 297 20.20 -5.57 -1.12
CA ASP A 297 19.60 -5.99 -2.39
C ASP A 297 19.29 -4.81 -3.32
N SER A 298 19.42 -3.58 -2.83
CA SER A 298 19.01 -2.35 -3.53
C SER A 298 19.98 -1.93 -4.63
N ALA A 299 19.55 -0.96 -5.43
CA ALA A 299 20.31 -0.40 -6.54
C ALA A 299 21.60 0.29 -6.07
N VAL A 300 22.67 0.14 -6.84
CA VAL A 300 23.91 0.90 -6.66
C VAL A 300 23.84 2.18 -7.49
N LYS A 301 24.17 3.32 -6.88
CA LYS A 301 24.26 4.63 -7.53
C LYS A 301 25.66 5.22 -7.37
N LEU A 302 26.17 5.87 -8.41
CA LEU A 302 27.47 6.55 -8.42
C LEU A 302 27.28 8.06 -8.31
N LEU A 303 28.00 8.69 -7.37
CA LEU A 303 28.04 10.14 -7.17
C LEU A 303 29.48 10.66 -7.32
N PRO A 304 29.84 11.21 -8.50
CA PRO A 304 31.18 11.73 -8.76
C PRO A 304 31.60 12.89 -7.85
N GLU A 305 30.62 13.68 -7.39
CA GLU A 305 30.84 14.96 -6.69
C GLU A 305 30.40 14.90 -5.21
N ALA A 306 30.24 13.70 -4.64
CA ALA A 306 29.83 13.54 -3.25
C ALA A 306 30.90 13.99 -2.23
N THR A 307 32.18 14.03 -2.63
CA THR A 307 33.31 14.36 -1.75
C THR A 307 34.36 15.15 -2.54
N LYS A 308 35.49 15.49 -1.90
CA LYS A 308 36.65 16.04 -2.61
C LYS A 308 37.12 15.06 -3.71
N PRO A 309 37.44 15.54 -4.93
CA PRO A 309 37.95 14.69 -6.00
C PRO A 309 39.27 14.01 -5.63
N VAL A 310 39.40 12.73 -5.98
CA VAL A 310 40.61 11.92 -5.78
C VAL A 310 41.06 11.35 -7.12
N ALA A 311 42.37 11.39 -7.39
CA ALA A 311 42.93 10.92 -8.65
C ALA A 311 42.61 9.44 -8.88
N ASN A 312 42.09 9.10 -10.06
CA ASN A 312 41.70 7.74 -10.48
C ASN A 312 40.53 7.10 -9.70
N TRP A 313 39.82 7.86 -8.86
CA TRP A 313 38.59 7.41 -8.22
C TRP A 313 37.38 8.09 -8.87
N LYS A 314 36.36 7.31 -9.24
CA LYS A 314 35.21 7.79 -10.03
C LYS A 314 34.15 8.53 -9.22
N GLY A 315 34.30 8.55 -7.89
CA GLY A 315 33.31 9.04 -6.95
C GLY A 315 32.73 7.95 -6.08
N LEU A 316 31.75 8.34 -5.27
CA LEU A 316 31.15 7.50 -4.24
C LEU A 316 30.06 6.61 -4.82
N GLU A 317 30.24 5.29 -4.73
CA GLU A 317 29.20 4.31 -5.01
C GLU A 317 28.49 3.92 -3.72
N TYR A 318 27.16 4.03 -3.69
CA TYR A 318 26.33 3.72 -2.53
C TYR A 318 25.10 2.90 -2.91
N ARG A 319 24.54 2.18 -1.95
CA ARG A 319 23.24 1.51 -2.06
C ARG A 319 22.14 2.52 -1.79
N ALA A 320 21.18 2.65 -2.70
CA ALA A 320 19.96 3.39 -2.41
C ALA A 320 19.25 2.73 -1.22
N ALA A 321 19.26 3.41 -0.07
CA ALA A 321 18.57 3.02 1.13
C ALA A 321 17.10 2.83 0.81
N PHE A 322 16.48 1.80 1.40
CA PHE A 322 15.04 1.73 1.42
C PHE A 322 14.56 1.41 2.84
N PRO A 323 13.41 1.95 3.23
CA PRO A 323 12.93 1.79 4.60
C PRO A 323 12.34 0.39 4.77
N ILE A 324 12.72 -0.28 5.86
CA ILE A 324 12.15 -1.60 6.21
C ILE A 324 10.63 -1.49 6.37
N LEU A 325 10.17 -0.39 6.99
CA LEU A 325 8.76 -0.05 7.07
C LEU A 325 8.34 0.73 5.83
N LYS A 326 7.25 0.32 5.20
CA LYS A 326 6.66 1.05 4.07
C LYS A 326 6.24 2.45 4.54
N PRO A 327 6.66 3.55 3.88
CA PRO A 327 6.25 4.89 4.27
C PRO A 327 4.73 5.05 4.17
N PRO A 328 4.03 5.52 5.22
CA PRO A 328 2.58 5.61 5.22
C PRO A 328 2.04 6.62 4.19
N GLY A 329 2.77 7.70 3.91
CA GLY A 329 2.43 8.67 2.88
C GLY A 329 2.93 8.30 1.48
N ALA A 330 3.48 7.10 1.29
CA ALA A 330 4.17 6.67 0.07
C ALA A 330 5.13 7.75 -0.44
N ASN A 331 5.03 8.16 -1.71
CA ASN A 331 5.76 9.31 -2.27
C ASN A 331 4.85 10.51 -2.58
N PHE A 332 3.70 10.61 -1.92
CA PHE A 332 2.77 11.72 -2.12
C PHE A 332 3.08 12.94 -1.25
N TYR A 333 3.79 12.73 -0.15
CA TYR A 333 4.19 13.75 0.82
C TYR A 333 5.71 13.69 1.03
N PRO A 334 6.34 14.70 1.65
CA PRO A 334 7.71 14.56 2.11
C PRO A 334 7.84 13.34 3.06
N PRO A 335 8.88 12.52 2.93
CA PRO A 335 8.98 11.22 3.62
C PRO A 335 9.14 11.35 5.15
N ASP A 336 9.53 12.53 5.62
CA ASP A 336 9.75 12.92 7.01
C ASP A 336 8.65 13.83 7.56
N MET A 337 7.61 14.13 6.77
CA MET A 337 6.47 14.96 7.18
C MET A 337 5.59 14.21 8.19
N ASP A 338 5.35 14.82 9.34
CA ASP A 338 4.38 14.32 10.31
C ASP A 338 2.99 14.99 10.14
N LYS A 339 1.99 14.45 10.85
CA LYS A 339 0.62 14.99 10.77
C LYS A 339 0.51 16.41 11.31
N MET A 340 1.30 16.77 12.33
CA MET A 340 1.23 18.11 12.93
C MET A 340 1.80 19.17 11.98
N GLU A 341 2.88 18.87 11.26
CA GLU A 341 3.42 19.74 10.22
C GLU A 341 2.37 19.98 9.13
N PHE A 342 1.73 18.92 8.64
CA PHE A 342 0.66 19.04 7.64
C PHE A 342 -0.54 19.83 8.15
N GLU A 343 -1.01 19.56 9.37
CA GLU A 343 -2.15 20.28 9.97
C GLU A 343 -1.84 21.76 10.20
N SER A 344 -0.66 22.09 10.71
CA SER A 344 -0.22 23.47 10.91
C SER A 344 -0.08 24.21 9.58
N TRP A 345 0.44 23.55 8.55
CA TRP A 345 0.47 24.08 7.19
C TRP A 345 -0.94 24.38 6.68
N MET A 346 -1.85 23.41 6.82
CA MET A 346 -3.24 23.51 6.39
C MET A 346 -4.00 24.66 7.09
N GLU A 347 -3.65 25.01 8.33
CA GLU A 347 -4.22 26.17 9.02
C GLU A 347 -3.84 27.50 8.37
N SER A 348 -2.66 27.56 7.76
CA SER A 348 -2.13 28.76 7.08
C SER A 348 -2.72 29.00 5.68
N LEU A 349 -3.29 27.96 5.06
CA LEU A 349 -3.80 28.02 3.69
C LEU A 349 -5.19 28.69 3.57
N PRO A 350 -5.49 29.36 2.45
CA PRO A 350 -6.87 29.73 2.12
C PRO A 350 -7.71 28.48 1.76
N GLU A 351 -9.03 28.57 1.89
CA GLU A 351 -9.95 27.42 1.77
C GLU A 351 -9.84 26.65 0.44
N ASN A 352 -9.62 27.35 -0.68
CA ASN A 352 -9.41 26.71 -1.98
C ASN A 352 -8.13 25.85 -2.02
N GLU A 353 -7.05 26.33 -1.41
CA GLU A 353 -5.79 25.57 -1.33
C GLU A 353 -5.90 24.40 -0.35
N LYS A 354 -6.71 24.52 0.71
CA LYS A 354 -7.03 23.37 1.58
C LYS A 354 -7.72 22.24 0.81
N GLN A 355 -8.66 22.59 -0.06
CA GLN A 355 -9.34 21.61 -0.94
C GLN A 355 -8.35 20.98 -1.93
N GLU A 356 -7.45 21.76 -2.51
CA GLU A 356 -6.40 21.22 -3.40
C GLU A 356 -5.42 20.31 -2.65
N ALA A 357 -4.99 20.71 -1.45
CA ALA A 357 -4.06 19.97 -0.60
C ALA A 357 -4.63 18.63 -0.13
N THR A 358 -5.94 18.54 0.08
CA THR A 358 -6.66 17.30 0.47
C THR A 358 -7.25 16.54 -0.72
N GLY A 359 -7.19 17.12 -1.93
CA GLY A 359 -7.71 16.51 -3.14
C GLY A 359 -6.89 15.32 -3.65
N PHE A 360 -7.53 14.53 -4.51
CA PHE A 360 -7.02 13.29 -5.08
C PHE A 360 -5.77 13.44 -5.96
N PHE A 361 -5.65 14.56 -6.67
CA PHE A 361 -4.78 14.69 -7.84
C PHE A 361 -3.60 15.64 -7.63
N ASN A 362 -3.15 15.80 -6.38
CA ASN A 362 -2.03 16.68 -6.02
C ASN A 362 -1.08 16.00 -5.03
N VAL A 363 0.22 16.13 -5.26
CA VAL A 363 1.25 15.78 -4.28
C VAL A 363 1.65 16.99 -3.45
N ILE A 364 2.17 16.74 -2.25
CA ILE A 364 2.75 17.75 -1.37
C ILE A 364 4.27 17.59 -1.37
N ARG A 365 4.97 18.71 -1.46
CA ARG A 365 6.44 18.79 -1.45
C ARG A 365 6.91 19.89 -0.53
N ARG A 366 8.21 19.91 -0.22
CA ARG A 366 8.89 20.94 0.55
C ARG A 366 9.89 21.68 -0.36
N HIS A 367 9.93 23.02 -0.34
CA HIS A 367 10.79 23.78 -1.28
C HIS A 367 12.28 23.63 -0.96
N ASN A 368 12.67 23.72 0.31
CA ASN A 368 14.04 23.49 0.77
C ASN A 368 14.09 22.38 1.83
N ASP A 369 15.17 21.60 1.79
CA ASP A 369 15.59 20.71 2.88
C ASP A 369 16.12 21.50 4.10
N SER A 370 15.70 22.74 4.33
CA SER A 370 16.10 23.55 5.48
C SER A 370 14.96 24.50 5.82
N HIS A 371 14.36 24.36 7.01
CA HIS A 371 13.33 25.29 7.44
C HIS A 371 13.96 26.65 7.77
N SER A 372 13.62 27.68 6.97
CA SER A 372 13.77 29.05 7.45
C SER A 372 12.71 29.31 8.54
N ASN A 373 13.07 30.08 9.56
CA ASN A 373 12.35 30.31 10.84
C ASN A 373 10.87 30.79 10.82
N ASN A 374 10.05 30.54 9.79
CA ASN A 374 8.61 30.86 9.79
C ASN A 374 7.81 29.92 8.87
N SER A 375 6.77 29.26 9.44
CA SER A 375 5.78 28.39 8.78
C SER A 375 6.32 27.19 7.98
N SER A 376 5.60 26.08 7.97
CA SER A 376 5.93 24.91 7.16
C SER A 376 6.08 25.29 5.67
N ASP A 377 7.23 25.02 5.06
CA ASP A 377 7.58 25.33 3.66
C ASP A 377 7.00 24.31 2.66
N LEU A 378 5.78 23.85 2.94
CA LEU A 378 5.07 22.88 2.12
C LEU A 378 4.31 23.57 0.99
N TYR A 379 4.22 22.89 -0.15
CA TYR A 379 3.47 23.39 -1.31
C TYR A 379 2.82 22.25 -2.13
N ILE A 380 1.81 22.62 -2.89
CA ILE A 380 0.96 21.72 -3.69
C ILE A 380 1.52 21.62 -5.12
N ILE A 381 1.64 20.40 -5.64
CA ILE A 381 1.92 20.15 -7.06
C ILE A 381 0.84 19.25 -7.67
N PRO A 382 0.12 19.70 -8.72
CA PRO A 382 -0.84 18.85 -9.41
C PRO A 382 -0.15 17.72 -10.18
N TYR A 383 -0.81 16.57 -10.29
CA TYR A 383 -0.31 15.39 -10.99
C TYR A 383 0.08 15.69 -12.43
N SER A 384 -0.67 16.54 -13.13
CA SER A 384 -0.34 16.99 -14.50
C SER A 384 1.02 17.67 -14.61
N LYS A 385 1.53 18.27 -13.53
CA LYS A 385 2.88 18.85 -13.46
C LYS A 385 3.89 17.84 -12.94
N GLU A 386 3.61 17.18 -11.82
CA GLU A 386 4.50 16.19 -11.18
C GLU A 386 4.89 15.08 -12.16
N TYR A 387 3.92 14.54 -12.90
CA TYR A 387 4.11 13.43 -13.83
C TYR A 387 4.05 13.88 -15.30
N SER A 388 4.28 15.16 -15.57
CA SER A 388 4.09 15.80 -16.90
C SER A 388 4.74 15.05 -18.05
N LEU A 389 5.98 14.56 -17.90
CA LEU A 389 6.70 13.82 -18.94
C LEU A 389 5.97 12.51 -19.33
N PHE A 390 5.42 11.81 -18.35
CA PHE A 390 4.69 10.56 -18.57
C PHE A 390 3.30 10.85 -19.13
N LEU A 391 2.59 11.80 -18.53
CA LEU A 391 1.22 12.16 -18.87
C LEU A 391 1.11 12.76 -20.26
N ALA A 392 2.07 13.58 -20.70
CA ALA A 392 2.11 14.10 -22.06
C ALA A 392 2.19 12.98 -23.11
N LYS A 393 3.02 11.97 -22.86
CA LYS A 393 3.16 10.82 -23.76
C LYS A 393 1.92 9.92 -23.74
N ALA A 394 1.33 9.69 -22.56
CA ALA A 394 0.09 8.94 -22.45
C ALA A 394 -1.07 9.66 -23.17
N ALA A 395 -1.20 10.98 -22.99
CA ALA A 395 -2.19 11.81 -23.67
C ALA A 395 -2.05 11.75 -25.20
N GLU A 396 -0.81 11.83 -25.73
CA GLU A 396 -0.56 11.70 -27.17
C GLU A 396 -1.05 10.35 -27.72
N LEU A 397 -0.79 9.25 -27.00
CA LEU A 397 -1.24 7.91 -27.38
C LEU A 397 -2.76 7.78 -27.32
N LEU A 398 -3.40 8.33 -26.29
CA LEU A 398 -4.86 8.32 -26.13
C LEU A 398 -5.56 9.17 -27.20
N HIS A 399 -5.05 10.34 -27.55
CA HIS A 399 -5.58 11.12 -28.69
C HIS A 399 -5.48 10.35 -30.00
N LYS A 400 -4.32 9.74 -30.30
CA LYS A 400 -4.16 8.91 -31.51
C LYS A 400 -5.13 7.73 -31.54
N ALA A 401 -5.31 7.06 -30.40
CA ALA A 401 -6.26 5.97 -30.25
C ALA A 401 -7.71 6.46 -30.46
N GLY A 402 -8.03 7.63 -29.90
CA GLY A 402 -9.29 8.33 -30.10
C GLY A 402 -9.56 8.66 -31.56
N ASP A 403 -8.58 9.17 -32.30
CA ASP A 403 -8.70 9.52 -33.71
C ASP A 403 -8.98 8.32 -34.62
N LEU A 404 -8.46 7.14 -34.25
CA LEU A 404 -8.57 5.89 -35.02
C LEU A 404 -9.88 5.13 -34.77
N THR A 405 -10.42 5.16 -33.55
CA THR A 405 -11.65 4.41 -33.22
C THR A 405 -12.86 4.92 -34.02
N SER A 406 -13.69 3.97 -34.45
CA SER A 406 -14.99 4.27 -35.07
C SER A 406 -16.12 4.48 -34.06
N SER A 407 -15.93 4.07 -32.80
CA SER A 407 -16.91 4.24 -31.72
C SER A 407 -16.93 5.68 -31.20
N PRO A 408 -18.06 6.42 -31.30
CA PRO A 408 -18.14 7.80 -30.84
C PRO A 408 -17.94 7.96 -29.32
N SER A 409 -18.46 7.02 -28.53
CA SER A 409 -18.33 7.04 -27.06
C SER A 409 -16.89 6.80 -26.64
N LEU A 410 -16.20 5.82 -27.26
CA LEU A 410 -14.79 5.57 -27.02
C LEU A 410 -13.93 6.75 -27.46
N LYS A 411 -14.20 7.33 -28.64
CA LYS A 411 -13.50 8.55 -29.09
C LYS A 411 -13.62 9.67 -28.05
N ARG A 412 -14.83 9.95 -27.56
CA ARG A 412 -15.04 10.98 -26.53
C ARG A 412 -14.25 10.68 -25.26
N LEU A 413 -14.29 9.45 -24.76
CA LEU A 413 -13.53 9.04 -23.58
C LEU A 413 -12.02 9.25 -23.79
N LEU A 414 -11.46 8.75 -24.89
CA LEU A 414 -10.02 8.78 -25.11
C LEU A 414 -9.48 10.21 -25.26
N HIS A 415 -10.19 11.08 -25.98
CA HIS A 415 -9.78 12.50 -26.10
C HIS A 415 -9.93 13.23 -24.76
N SER A 416 -11.10 13.13 -24.11
CA SER A 416 -11.32 13.84 -22.83
C SER A 416 -10.39 13.35 -21.72
N LYS A 417 -10.04 12.05 -21.68
CA LYS A 417 -9.06 11.53 -20.71
C LYS A 417 -7.64 12.00 -21.02
N ALA A 418 -7.27 12.09 -22.30
CA ALA A 418 -6.00 12.69 -22.69
C ALA A 418 -5.89 14.16 -22.27
N ASP A 419 -6.96 14.93 -22.48
CA ASP A 419 -7.04 16.33 -22.04
C ASP A 419 -6.97 16.44 -20.50
N ALA A 420 -7.66 15.56 -19.77
CA ALA A 420 -7.64 15.49 -18.31
C ALA A 420 -6.23 15.25 -17.72
N PHE A 421 -5.43 14.40 -18.37
CA PHE A 421 -4.03 14.18 -17.97
C PHE A 421 -3.19 15.46 -18.02
N LEU A 422 -3.52 16.40 -18.91
CA LEU A 422 -2.81 17.66 -19.07
C LEU A 422 -3.40 18.77 -18.21
N SER A 423 -4.72 18.78 -18.02
CA SER A 423 -5.44 19.82 -17.26
C SER A 423 -5.47 19.57 -15.74
N ASN A 424 -5.31 18.31 -15.32
CA ASN A 424 -5.56 17.82 -13.95
C ASN A 424 -7.04 17.79 -13.54
N ASP A 425 -7.97 18.02 -14.46
CA ASP A 425 -9.42 17.94 -14.22
C ASP A 425 -10.02 16.73 -14.94
N TYR A 426 -10.46 15.75 -14.15
CA TYR A 426 -10.95 14.47 -14.63
C TYR A 426 -12.48 14.41 -14.80
N TYR A 427 -13.20 15.45 -14.39
CA TYR A 427 -14.67 15.43 -14.29
C TYR A 427 -15.37 15.01 -15.58
N ASP A 428 -15.10 15.71 -16.69
CA ASP A 428 -15.72 15.42 -17.98
C ASP A 428 -15.32 14.04 -18.54
N SER A 429 -14.08 13.63 -18.28
CA SER A 429 -13.55 12.36 -18.76
C SER A 429 -14.14 11.15 -18.02
N ASP A 430 -14.43 11.28 -16.73
CA ASP A 430 -15.07 10.22 -15.95
C ASP A 430 -16.57 10.10 -16.26
N ILE A 431 -17.24 11.22 -16.58
CA ILE A 431 -18.59 11.16 -17.17
C ILE A 431 -18.55 10.42 -18.52
N ALA A 432 -17.59 10.75 -19.39
CA ALA A 432 -17.44 10.05 -20.67
C ALA A 432 -17.15 8.54 -20.48
N TRP A 433 -16.44 8.17 -19.41
CA TRP A 433 -16.18 6.78 -19.05
C TRP A 433 -17.44 6.05 -18.58
N MET A 434 -18.26 6.67 -17.73
CA MET A 434 -19.54 6.08 -17.31
C MET A 434 -20.50 5.89 -18.48
N GLU A 435 -20.49 6.82 -19.44
CA GLU A 435 -21.32 6.78 -20.66
C GLU A 435 -20.73 5.90 -21.77
N LEU A 436 -19.64 5.16 -21.51
CA LEU A 436 -18.96 4.34 -22.51
C LEU A 436 -19.86 3.21 -23.03
N ASP A 437 -20.14 3.26 -24.33
CA ASP A 437 -20.81 2.19 -25.09
C ASP A 437 -19.94 1.75 -26.27
N SER A 438 -19.06 0.80 -26.01
CA SER A 438 -18.07 0.30 -26.97
C SER A 438 -17.75 -1.17 -26.70
N LYS A 439 -17.18 -1.86 -27.70
CA LYS A 439 -16.68 -3.23 -27.52
C LYS A 439 -15.40 -3.27 -26.69
N LEU A 440 -14.54 -2.25 -26.83
CA LEU A 440 -13.41 -2.00 -25.95
C LEU A 440 -13.87 -1.23 -24.71
N ASP A 441 -13.55 -1.75 -23.53
CA ASP A 441 -13.71 -1.07 -22.26
C ASP A 441 -12.34 -0.64 -21.74
N VAL A 442 -12.22 0.65 -21.37
CA VAL A 442 -10.95 1.28 -21.04
C VAL A 442 -11.12 2.09 -19.77
N THR A 443 -10.45 1.65 -18.71
CA THR A 443 -10.26 2.43 -17.48
C THR A 443 -8.79 2.79 -17.41
N ILE A 444 -8.45 4.08 -17.35
CA ILE A 444 -7.06 4.55 -17.28
C ILE A 444 -7.01 5.93 -16.61
N GLY A 445 -6.23 6.06 -15.54
CA GLY A 445 -6.09 7.31 -14.79
C GLY A 445 -5.81 7.10 -13.31
N PRO A 446 -5.83 8.19 -12.52
CA PRO A 446 -5.69 8.13 -11.07
C PRO A 446 -7.05 7.87 -10.40
N TYR A 447 -7.17 6.84 -9.58
CA TYR A 447 -8.45 6.44 -8.98
C TYR A 447 -8.38 6.12 -7.48
N GLU A 448 -7.67 5.06 -7.11
CA GLU A 448 -7.73 4.49 -5.76
C GLU A 448 -6.76 5.18 -4.79
N THR A 449 -7.11 5.27 -3.50
CA THR A 449 -6.27 5.98 -2.50
C THR A 449 -5.59 5.07 -1.49
N TYR A 450 -5.68 3.74 -1.65
CA TYR A 450 -5.18 2.76 -0.68
C TYR A 450 -3.67 2.84 -0.37
N GLU A 451 -2.89 3.42 -1.30
CA GLU A 451 -1.44 3.59 -1.12
C GLU A 451 -1.10 4.76 -0.19
N ASP A 452 -1.99 5.75 -0.04
CA ASP A 452 -1.89 6.81 0.96
C ASP A 452 -2.49 6.33 2.29
N VAL A 453 -1.70 5.63 3.09
CA VAL A 453 -2.09 5.17 4.43
C VAL A 453 -2.06 6.32 5.45
N LEU A 454 -1.40 7.44 5.13
CA LEU A 454 -1.28 8.56 6.05
C LEU A 454 -2.62 9.28 6.23
N PHE A 455 -3.30 9.58 5.12
CA PHE A 455 -4.57 10.31 5.09
C PHE A 455 -5.66 9.69 4.20
N GLY A 456 -5.30 8.84 3.23
CA GLY A 456 -6.24 8.28 2.25
C GLY A 456 -6.73 9.29 1.21
N TYR A 457 -5.99 10.39 0.99
CA TYR A 457 -6.37 11.44 0.06
C TYR A 457 -5.90 11.19 -1.37
N LYS A 458 -4.74 10.56 -1.56
CA LYS A 458 -4.00 10.65 -2.83
C LYS A 458 -4.24 9.45 -3.72
N ALA A 459 -4.69 9.72 -4.95
CA ALA A 459 -5.04 8.67 -5.90
C ALA A 459 -3.81 8.08 -6.61
N THR A 460 -3.80 6.78 -6.85
CA THR A 460 -2.79 6.06 -7.62
C THR A 460 -3.21 5.88 -9.07
N PHE A 461 -2.24 5.93 -9.99
CA PHE A 461 -2.48 5.65 -11.40
C PHE A 461 -2.62 4.15 -11.65
N GLU A 462 -3.64 3.79 -12.41
CA GLU A 462 -3.92 2.43 -12.84
C GLU A 462 -4.55 2.37 -14.24
N ALA A 463 -4.58 1.17 -14.82
CA ALA A 463 -5.31 0.91 -16.04
C ALA A 463 -5.87 -0.51 -16.09
N PHE A 464 -7.08 -0.63 -16.62
CA PHE A 464 -7.73 -1.88 -17.01
C PHE A 464 -8.26 -1.74 -18.43
N ILE A 465 -7.79 -2.60 -19.33
CA ILE A 465 -8.25 -2.65 -20.72
C ILE A 465 -8.88 -4.01 -20.94
N GLY A 466 -10.12 -4.04 -21.44
CA GLY A 466 -10.84 -5.28 -21.67
C GLY A 466 -11.79 -5.24 -22.86
N ILE A 467 -12.35 -6.41 -23.17
CA ILE A 467 -13.40 -6.58 -24.16
C ILE A 467 -14.72 -6.76 -23.43
N ARG A 468 -15.73 -5.95 -23.75
CA ARG A 468 -17.06 -6.06 -23.15
C ARG A 468 -17.73 -7.38 -23.52
N ASP A 469 -18.19 -8.12 -22.51
CA ASP A 469 -19.06 -9.28 -22.67
C ASP A 469 -20.51 -8.80 -22.64
N ASP A 470 -21.10 -8.57 -23.82
CA ASP A 470 -22.46 -8.04 -23.93
C ASP A 470 -23.51 -8.99 -23.34
N LYS A 471 -23.27 -10.31 -23.38
CA LYS A 471 -24.18 -11.31 -22.83
C LYS A 471 -24.16 -11.24 -21.31
N ALA A 472 -22.98 -11.26 -20.69
CA ALA A 472 -22.85 -11.16 -19.24
C ALA A 472 -23.30 -9.76 -18.75
N THR A 473 -22.97 -8.69 -19.46
CA THR A 473 -23.42 -7.32 -19.17
C THR A 473 -24.95 -7.21 -19.18
N ALA A 474 -25.63 -7.84 -20.15
CA ALA A 474 -27.10 -7.87 -20.17
C ALA A 474 -27.70 -8.69 -19.02
N GLN A 475 -27.04 -9.78 -18.60
CA GLN A 475 -27.48 -10.58 -17.46
C GLN A 475 -27.37 -9.81 -16.15
N VAL A 476 -26.33 -9.00 -15.96
CA VAL A 476 -26.16 -8.22 -14.72
C VAL A 476 -27.08 -7.02 -14.62
N LYS A 477 -27.50 -6.45 -15.77
CA LYS A 477 -28.48 -5.37 -15.83
C LYS A 477 -29.79 -5.73 -15.12
N LEU A 478 -30.16 -7.02 -15.13
CA LEU A 478 -31.31 -7.53 -14.38
C LEU A 478 -31.24 -7.16 -12.89
N PHE A 479 -30.08 -7.28 -12.24
CA PHE A 479 -29.95 -6.96 -10.82
C PHE A 479 -30.15 -5.47 -10.56
N GLY A 480 -29.53 -4.62 -11.38
CA GLY A 480 -29.72 -3.17 -11.34
C GLY A 480 -31.19 -2.78 -11.49
N ASP A 481 -31.88 -3.37 -12.47
CA ASP A 481 -33.31 -3.11 -12.73
C ASP A 481 -34.23 -3.60 -11.58
N GLN A 482 -33.73 -4.47 -10.68
CA GLN A 482 -34.49 -5.02 -9.55
C GLN A 482 -34.09 -4.46 -8.18
N LEU A 483 -33.10 -3.56 -8.07
CA LEU A 483 -32.62 -3.06 -6.77
C LEU A 483 -33.74 -2.47 -5.91
N GLN A 484 -34.63 -1.66 -6.49
CA GLN A 484 -35.75 -1.09 -5.74
C GLN A 484 -36.68 -2.19 -5.19
N VAL A 485 -36.92 -3.24 -5.98
CA VAL A 485 -37.75 -4.37 -5.52
C VAL A 485 -37.03 -5.12 -4.40
N LEU A 486 -35.72 -5.30 -4.49
CA LEU A 486 -34.92 -5.92 -3.43
C LEU A 486 -34.96 -5.09 -2.15
N GLU A 487 -34.70 -3.78 -2.21
CA GLU A 487 -34.75 -2.85 -1.05
C GLU A 487 -36.08 -2.96 -0.30
N GLN A 488 -37.20 -2.89 -1.03
CA GLN A 488 -38.53 -2.94 -0.44
C GLN A 488 -38.86 -4.29 0.20
N ASN A 489 -38.14 -5.35 -0.16
CA ASN A 489 -38.35 -6.70 0.36
C ASN A 489 -37.25 -7.16 1.33
N LEU A 490 -36.23 -6.33 1.60
CA LEU A 490 -35.14 -6.68 2.52
C LEU A 490 -35.69 -7.22 3.84
N PRO A 491 -35.02 -8.22 4.47
CA PRO A 491 -35.48 -8.87 5.68
C PRO A 491 -35.22 -7.98 6.92
N MET A 492 -35.74 -6.75 6.91
CA MET A 492 -35.64 -5.75 7.97
C MET A 492 -36.98 -5.02 8.14
N ASP A 493 -37.14 -4.28 9.25
CA ASP A 493 -38.36 -3.50 9.48
C ASP A 493 -38.53 -2.40 8.43
N ASP A 494 -39.78 -2.20 7.99
CA ASP A 494 -40.11 -1.27 6.90
C ASP A 494 -39.70 0.18 7.19
N THR A 495 -39.61 0.56 8.47
CA THR A 495 -39.17 1.89 8.90
C THR A 495 -37.72 2.21 8.55
N TYR A 496 -36.90 1.19 8.25
CA TYR A 496 -35.49 1.34 7.90
C TYR A 496 -35.22 1.25 6.40
N LYS A 497 -36.23 0.92 5.60
CA LYS A 497 -36.08 0.78 4.14
C LYS A 497 -35.94 2.14 3.47
N SER A 498 -35.00 2.23 2.56
CA SER A 498 -34.77 3.40 1.73
C SER A 498 -35.95 3.58 0.78
N PRO A 499 -36.48 4.81 0.61
CA PRO A 499 -37.58 5.06 -0.31
C PRO A 499 -37.15 4.90 -1.77
N ASP A 500 -35.91 5.28 -2.09
CA ASP A 500 -35.34 5.24 -3.43
C ASP A 500 -33.94 4.63 -3.39
N VAL A 501 -33.60 3.80 -4.37
CA VAL A 501 -32.25 3.28 -4.60
C VAL A 501 -31.81 3.55 -6.03
N ILE A 502 -30.51 3.79 -6.21
CA ILE A 502 -29.91 4.07 -7.51
C ILE A 502 -28.98 2.91 -7.85
N ALA A 503 -29.23 2.28 -9.00
CA ALA A 503 -28.34 1.23 -9.51
C ALA A 503 -27.16 1.85 -10.25
N ALA A 504 -25.95 1.50 -9.83
CA ALA A 504 -24.75 1.73 -10.63
C ALA A 504 -24.84 0.91 -11.92
N PRO A 505 -24.55 1.48 -13.11
CA PRO A 505 -24.39 0.70 -14.33
C PRO A 505 -23.27 -0.32 -14.15
N ILE A 506 -23.51 -1.56 -14.58
CA ILE A 506 -22.54 -2.65 -14.45
C ILE A 506 -22.09 -3.09 -15.84
N ARG A 507 -20.78 -3.15 -16.05
CA ARG A 507 -20.17 -3.70 -17.27
C ARG A 507 -19.37 -4.94 -16.92
N VAL A 508 -19.52 -6.00 -17.71
CA VAL A 508 -18.71 -7.22 -17.56
C VAL A 508 -17.72 -7.26 -18.71
N ILE A 509 -16.43 -7.44 -18.40
CA ILE A 509 -15.36 -7.43 -19.38
C ILE A 509 -14.45 -8.66 -19.24
N GLN A 510 -13.86 -9.05 -20.36
CA GLN A 510 -12.70 -9.94 -20.39
C GLN A 510 -11.43 -9.09 -20.40
N LEU A 511 -10.66 -9.16 -19.32
CA LEU A 511 -9.42 -8.38 -19.17
C LEU A 511 -8.39 -8.79 -20.24
N VAL A 512 -7.85 -7.81 -20.95
CA VAL A 512 -6.79 -7.96 -21.96
C VAL A 512 -5.43 -7.56 -21.40
N TYR A 513 -5.40 -6.47 -20.61
CA TYR A 513 -4.18 -5.95 -20.01
C TYR A 513 -4.52 -5.05 -18.81
N ASN A 514 -3.65 -5.04 -17.80
CA ASN A 514 -3.70 -4.11 -16.70
C ASN A 514 -2.30 -3.60 -16.31
N SER A 515 -2.23 -2.48 -15.59
CA SER A 515 -0.98 -1.82 -15.18
C SER A 515 -1.24 -0.75 -14.12
N GLY A 516 -0.19 -0.19 -13.53
CA GLY A 516 -0.28 0.76 -12.42
C GLY A 516 -0.60 0.06 -11.10
N ASP A 517 -1.59 0.51 -10.34
CA ASP A 517 -2.00 -0.05 -9.03
C ASP A 517 -2.71 -1.42 -9.10
N VAL A 518 -2.02 -2.40 -9.66
CA VAL A 518 -2.49 -3.79 -9.79
C VAL A 518 -1.53 -4.77 -9.09
N LYS A 519 -0.96 -4.29 -7.98
CA LYS A 519 0.02 -5.01 -7.16
C LYS A 519 -0.64 -6.14 -6.34
N GLY A 520 0.09 -7.22 -6.12
CA GLY A 520 -0.34 -8.30 -5.25
C GLY A 520 -1.59 -9.03 -5.79
N PRO A 521 -2.60 -9.28 -4.94
CA PRO A 521 -3.85 -9.89 -5.37
C PRO A 521 -4.52 -9.14 -6.52
N GLN A 522 -5.03 -9.86 -7.51
CA GLN A 522 -5.65 -9.28 -8.69
C GLN A 522 -7.10 -8.85 -8.41
N THR A 523 -7.46 -7.63 -8.81
CA THR A 523 -8.82 -7.10 -8.80
C THR A 523 -9.79 -8.02 -9.55
N VAL A 524 -11.00 -8.21 -9.03
CA VAL A 524 -12.08 -8.97 -9.69
C VAL A 524 -13.21 -8.07 -10.18
N ALA A 525 -13.40 -6.95 -9.50
CA ALA A 525 -14.32 -5.89 -9.86
C ALA A 525 -13.82 -4.58 -9.27
N PHE A 526 -14.26 -3.45 -9.83
CA PHE A 526 -14.01 -2.12 -9.29
C PHE A 526 -15.21 -1.21 -9.58
N ASN A 527 -15.41 -0.20 -8.74
CA ASN A 527 -16.51 0.76 -8.83
C ASN A 527 -15.95 2.18 -8.83
N LEU A 528 -16.21 2.92 -9.92
CA LEU A 528 -15.59 4.23 -10.17
C LEU A 528 -16.62 5.22 -10.75
N PRO A 529 -16.32 6.54 -10.78
CA PRO A 529 -15.18 7.20 -10.14
C PRO A 529 -15.36 7.33 -8.62
N ASN A 530 -14.26 7.58 -7.91
CA ASN A 530 -14.25 7.87 -6.47
C ASN A 530 -14.61 9.34 -6.14
N ASP A 531 -14.59 10.24 -7.14
CA ASP A 531 -14.88 11.67 -6.96
C ASP A 531 -16.34 11.90 -6.53
N GLU A 532 -16.53 12.39 -5.30
CA GLU A 532 -17.84 12.55 -4.70
C GLU A 532 -18.72 13.56 -5.43
N ARG A 533 -18.13 14.50 -6.19
CA ARG A 533 -18.88 15.46 -7.02
C ARG A 533 -19.64 14.70 -8.10
N ILE A 534 -18.97 13.76 -8.76
CA ILE A 534 -19.56 12.95 -9.84
C ILE A 534 -20.53 11.93 -9.25
N VAL A 535 -20.14 11.24 -8.18
CA VAL A 535 -20.99 10.24 -7.53
C VAL A 535 -22.33 10.86 -7.09
N LYS A 536 -22.30 12.09 -6.56
CA LYS A 536 -23.52 12.81 -6.19
C LYS A 536 -24.40 13.19 -7.39
N ASP A 537 -23.80 13.62 -8.49
CA ASP A 537 -24.53 14.14 -9.64
C ASP A 537 -25.00 13.05 -10.62
N ARG A 538 -24.27 11.94 -10.70
CA ARG A 538 -24.42 10.91 -11.74
C ARG A 538 -24.36 9.47 -11.23
N GLY A 539 -23.97 9.25 -9.97
CA GLY A 539 -23.67 7.92 -9.44
C GLY A 539 -22.28 7.42 -9.85
N SER A 540 -22.06 6.11 -9.69
CA SER A 540 -20.84 5.42 -10.09
C SER A 540 -21.17 4.31 -11.09
N SER A 541 -20.17 3.69 -11.71
CA SER A 541 -20.29 2.48 -12.53
C SER A 541 -19.35 1.40 -12.06
N MET A 542 -19.81 0.16 -12.13
CA MET A 542 -19.03 -1.01 -11.78
C MET A 542 -18.52 -1.75 -13.02
N VAL A 543 -17.29 -2.24 -12.96
CA VAL A 543 -16.70 -3.11 -13.98
C VAL A 543 -16.28 -4.44 -13.35
N MET A 544 -16.74 -5.55 -13.92
CA MET A 544 -16.44 -6.91 -13.49
C MET A 544 -15.44 -7.58 -14.43
N LEU A 545 -14.36 -8.14 -13.89
CA LEU A 545 -13.30 -8.83 -14.63
C LEU A 545 -13.57 -10.34 -14.66
N LYS A 546 -14.30 -10.79 -15.70
CA LYS A 546 -14.83 -12.14 -15.78
C LYS A 546 -13.75 -13.21 -15.92
N ASN A 547 -12.81 -13.09 -16.85
CA ASN A 547 -11.73 -14.06 -17.03
C ASN A 547 -10.76 -14.13 -15.83
N VAL A 548 -10.58 -13.03 -15.10
CA VAL A 548 -9.87 -13.04 -13.81
C VAL A 548 -10.64 -13.87 -12.79
N SER A 549 -11.95 -13.66 -12.70
CA SER A 549 -12.84 -14.43 -11.83
C SER A 549 -12.86 -15.92 -12.20
N GLU A 550 -12.88 -16.27 -13.50
CA GLU A 550 -12.79 -17.65 -14.01
C GLU A 550 -11.47 -18.30 -13.60
N ALA A 551 -10.36 -17.57 -13.70
CA ALA A 551 -9.05 -18.04 -13.29
C ALA A 551 -8.98 -18.31 -11.78
N LYS A 552 -9.47 -17.37 -10.96
CA LYS A 552 -9.54 -17.56 -9.50
C LYS A 552 -10.47 -18.71 -9.11
N PHE A 553 -11.61 -18.84 -9.77
CA PHE A 553 -12.51 -19.98 -9.57
C PHE A 553 -11.78 -21.31 -9.84
N LYS A 554 -11.16 -21.44 -11.00
CA LYS A 554 -10.51 -22.69 -11.44
C LYS A 554 -9.27 -23.05 -10.62
N LEU A 555 -8.43 -22.06 -10.30
CA LEU A 555 -7.11 -22.30 -9.70
C LEU A 555 -7.14 -22.25 -8.17
N ILE A 556 -8.18 -21.68 -7.57
CA ILE A 556 -8.27 -21.47 -6.12
C ILE A 556 -9.55 -22.11 -5.57
N LEU A 557 -10.72 -21.67 -6.05
CA LEU A 557 -12.00 -22.11 -5.47
C LEU A 557 -12.27 -23.59 -5.72
N GLN A 558 -11.98 -24.10 -6.92
CA GLN A 558 -12.21 -25.51 -7.26
C GLN A 558 -11.29 -26.45 -6.44
N PRO A 559 -9.97 -26.20 -6.31
CA PRO A 559 -9.14 -26.98 -5.37
C PRO A 559 -9.62 -26.92 -3.92
N ILE A 560 -10.12 -25.77 -3.46
CA ILE A 560 -10.74 -25.65 -2.13
C ILE A 560 -11.96 -26.58 -2.04
N ALA A 561 -12.83 -26.55 -3.04
CA ALA A 561 -14.03 -27.38 -3.07
C ALA A 561 -13.70 -28.88 -3.06
N ASP A 562 -12.69 -29.30 -3.84
CA ASP A 562 -12.27 -30.69 -3.94
C ASP A 562 -11.75 -31.27 -2.61
N LEU A 563 -11.26 -30.41 -1.71
CA LEU A 563 -10.69 -30.79 -0.42
C LEU A 563 -11.67 -30.62 0.75
N CYS A 564 -12.42 -29.53 0.72
CA CYS A 564 -13.25 -29.09 1.84
C CYS A 564 -14.71 -29.51 1.69
N ILE A 565 -15.24 -29.70 0.49
CA ILE A 565 -16.68 -30.01 0.30
C ILE A 565 -16.90 -31.53 0.20
N VAL A 566 -18.00 -32.02 0.78
CA VAL A 566 -18.44 -33.42 0.66
C VAL A 566 -18.60 -33.83 -0.81
N LYS A 567 -18.25 -35.07 -1.13
CA LYS A 567 -18.21 -35.56 -2.52
C LYS A 567 -19.53 -35.37 -3.26
N GLU A 568 -20.65 -35.53 -2.56
CA GLU A 568 -22.01 -35.46 -3.10
C GLU A 568 -22.41 -34.03 -3.51
N GLN A 569 -21.80 -33.01 -2.90
CA GLN A 569 -22.11 -31.61 -3.19
C GLN A 569 -21.06 -30.92 -4.05
N ARG A 570 -19.88 -31.52 -4.29
CA ARG A 570 -18.82 -30.90 -5.13
C ARG A 570 -19.29 -30.48 -6.53
N GLY A 571 -20.21 -31.26 -7.13
CA GLY A 571 -20.79 -30.93 -8.44
C GLY A 571 -21.72 -29.70 -8.44
N LEU A 572 -22.00 -29.13 -7.27
CA LEU A 572 -22.76 -27.89 -7.09
C LEU A 572 -21.85 -26.67 -6.90
N VAL A 573 -20.52 -26.85 -6.92
CA VAL A 573 -19.59 -25.73 -7.00
C VAL A 573 -19.37 -25.42 -8.47
N ASP A 574 -19.86 -24.25 -8.92
CA ASP A 574 -19.78 -23.83 -10.31
C ASP A 574 -19.49 -22.33 -10.45
N PHE A 575 -18.92 -21.98 -11.61
CA PHE A 575 -18.50 -20.62 -11.88
C PHE A 575 -19.68 -19.66 -11.98
N ASP A 576 -20.78 -20.08 -12.59
CA ASP A 576 -21.94 -19.21 -12.78
C ASP A 576 -22.48 -18.75 -11.43
N SER A 577 -22.56 -19.63 -10.44
CA SER A 577 -23.01 -19.35 -9.08
C SER A 577 -22.04 -18.45 -8.32
N PHE A 578 -20.74 -18.74 -8.41
CA PHE A 578 -19.69 -17.89 -7.82
C PHE A 578 -19.70 -16.47 -8.39
N PHE A 579 -19.74 -16.35 -9.72
CA PHE A 579 -19.72 -15.07 -10.41
C PHE A 579 -21.01 -14.28 -10.18
N THR A 580 -22.17 -14.96 -10.23
CA THR A 580 -23.48 -14.34 -9.97
C THR A 580 -23.59 -13.85 -8.52
N HIS A 581 -23.05 -14.58 -7.55
CA HIS A 581 -22.97 -14.10 -6.16
C HIS A 581 -22.06 -12.88 -6.05
N THR A 582 -20.91 -12.85 -6.71
CA THR A 582 -20.01 -11.68 -6.73
C THR A 582 -20.74 -10.44 -7.29
N ILE A 583 -21.45 -10.58 -8.41
CA ILE A 583 -22.25 -9.47 -8.97
C ILE A 583 -23.30 -9.01 -7.97
N CYS A 584 -24.01 -9.95 -7.35
CA CYS A 584 -25.08 -9.62 -6.43
C CYS A 584 -24.55 -8.99 -5.13
N HIS A 585 -23.39 -9.41 -4.65
CA HIS A 585 -22.67 -8.80 -3.54
C HIS A 585 -22.46 -7.30 -3.80
N GLU A 586 -21.91 -6.97 -4.96
CA GLU A 586 -21.63 -5.58 -5.33
C GLU A 586 -22.90 -4.75 -5.48
N CYS A 587 -23.96 -5.33 -6.05
CA CYS A 587 -25.29 -4.72 -6.06
C CYS A 587 -25.83 -4.50 -4.64
N CYS A 588 -25.52 -5.40 -3.71
CA CYS A 588 -25.99 -5.35 -2.33
C CYS A 588 -25.29 -4.29 -1.48
N HIS A 589 -24.13 -3.78 -1.90
CA HIS A 589 -23.59 -2.55 -1.32
C HIS A 589 -24.56 -1.39 -1.49
N GLY A 590 -25.22 -1.25 -2.66
CA GLY A 590 -26.12 -0.13 -2.95
C GLY A 590 -27.51 -0.18 -2.30
N ILE A 591 -27.81 -1.18 -1.47
CA ILE A 591 -29.09 -1.34 -0.78
C ILE A 591 -28.88 -1.56 0.72
N GLY A 592 -29.96 -1.42 1.47
CA GLY A 592 -29.95 -1.40 2.93
C GLY A 592 -29.54 -0.04 3.51
N PRO A 593 -29.38 0.04 4.84
CA PRO A 593 -29.14 1.31 5.53
C PRO A 593 -27.79 1.94 5.15
N HIS A 594 -27.81 3.22 4.79
CA HIS A 594 -26.61 4.03 4.54
C HIS A 594 -26.68 5.34 5.31
N THR A 595 -27.69 6.16 4.97
CA THR A 595 -28.11 7.30 5.78
C THR A 595 -29.15 6.82 6.77
N ILE A 596 -28.90 7.06 8.05
CA ILE A 596 -29.74 6.56 9.16
C ILE A 596 -30.21 7.70 10.04
N THR A 597 -31.32 7.47 10.72
CA THR A 597 -31.80 8.36 11.78
C THR A 597 -31.57 7.68 13.12
N LEU A 598 -30.72 8.29 13.94
CA LEU A 598 -30.40 7.81 15.28
C LEU A 598 -31.63 7.86 16.19
N PRO A 599 -31.66 7.11 17.30
CA PRO A 599 -32.74 7.21 18.29
C PRO A 599 -32.96 8.63 18.84
N SER A 600 -31.94 9.50 18.75
CA SER A 600 -32.02 10.93 19.09
C SER A 600 -32.81 11.78 18.08
N GLY A 601 -33.15 11.23 16.92
CA GLY A 601 -33.73 11.94 15.78
C GLY A 601 -32.71 12.61 14.86
N GLN A 602 -31.41 12.50 15.15
CA GLN A 602 -30.35 13.05 14.33
C GLN A 602 -30.05 12.16 13.11
N THR A 603 -29.86 12.79 11.96
CA THR A 603 -29.35 12.11 10.76
C THR A 603 -27.85 11.85 10.88
N SER A 604 -27.42 10.62 10.60
CA SER A 604 -26.02 10.21 10.51
C SER A 604 -25.84 9.20 9.38
N THR A 605 -24.66 8.58 9.26
CA THR A 605 -24.41 7.44 8.36
C THR A 605 -23.92 6.22 9.12
N VAL A 606 -24.20 5.03 8.59
CA VAL A 606 -23.73 3.75 9.17
C VAL A 606 -22.22 3.77 9.37
N ARG A 607 -21.47 4.28 8.39
CA ARG A 607 -20.01 4.40 8.46
C ARG A 607 -19.53 5.27 9.62
N LEU A 608 -20.19 6.40 9.87
CA LEU A 608 -19.80 7.30 10.97
C LEU A 608 -20.08 6.70 12.34
N GLU A 609 -21.19 5.96 12.47
CA GLU A 609 -21.57 5.35 13.75
C GLU A 609 -20.77 4.08 14.06
N LEU A 610 -20.49 3.24 13.06
CA LEU A 610 -19.80 1.96 13.27
C LEU A 610 -18.27 2.09 13.25
N GLN A 611 -17.72 3.15 12.66
CA GLN A 611 -16.29 3.46 12.69
C GLN A 611 -15.41 2.28 12.22
N GLU A 612 -14.46 1.83 13.03
CA GLU A 612 -13.54 0.73 12.71
C GLU A 612 -14.22 -0.62 12.43
N LEU A 613 -15.48 -0.76 12.81
CA LEU A 613 -16.28 -1.98 12.61
C LEU A 613 -17.06 -1.97 11.29
N HIS A 614 -17.16 -0.80 10.66
CA HIS A 614 -17.97 -0.59 9.47
C HIS A 614 -17.58 -1.56 8.35
N SER A 615 -16.31 -1.54 7.92
CA SER A 615 -15.89 -2.24 6.71
C SER A 615 -16.16 -3.74 6.79
N ALA A 616 -15.75 -4.40 7.87
CA ALA A 616 -15.97 -5.84 8.04
C ALA A 616 -17.47 -6.21 8.08
N LEU A 617 -18.31 -5.34 8.66
CA LEU A 617 -19.75 -5.59 8.74
C LEU A 617 -20.46 -5.30 7.41
N GLU A 618 -20.01 -4.29 6.66
CA GLU A 618 -20.52 -3.93 5.35
C GLU A 618 -20.20 -5.01 4.30
N GLU A 619 -19.00 -5.58 4.33
CA GLU A 619 -18.65 -6.75 3.52
C GLU A 619 -19.54 -7.96 3.86
N ALA A 620 -19.72 -8.22 5.16
CA ALA A 620 -20.60 -9.29 5.61
C ALA A 620 -22.06 -9.07 5.18
N LYS A 621 -22.54 -7.81 5.18
CA LYS A 621 -23.87 -7.43 4.67
C LYS A 621 -23.97 -7.75 3.18
N ALA A 622 -23.06 -7.24 2.36
CA ALA A 622 -23.09 -7.38 0.91
C ALA A 622 -23.12 -8.86 0.50
N ASP A 623 -22.29 -9.70 1.12
CA ASP A 623 -22.28 -11.14 0.88
C ASP A 623 -23.59 -11.83 1.26
N ILE A 624 -24.06 -11.66 2.50
CA ILE A 624 -25.20 -12.42 3.03
C ILE A 624 -26.53 -11.93 2.47
N VAL A 625 -26.69 -10.62 2.30
CA VAL A 625 -27.83 -10.03 1.61
C VAL A 625 -27.80 -10.40 0.13
N GLY A 626 -26.61 -10.54 -0.47
CA GLY A 626 -26.44 -11.10 -1.81
C GLY A 626 -27.03 -12.50 -1.94
N LEU A 627 -26.75 -13.41 -1.00
CA LEU A 627 -27.37 -14.75 -0.99
C LEU A 627 -28.89 -14.68 -0.83
N TRP A 628 -29.40 -13.84 0.06
CA TRP A 628 -30.83 -13.62 0.24
C TRP A 628 -31.49 -13.10 -1.05
N ALA A 629 -30.87 -12.10 -1.69
CA ALA A 629 -31.36 -11.46 -2.91
C ALA A 629 -31.38 -12.46 -4.08
N LEU A 630 -30.35 -13.30 -4.21
CA LEU A 630 -30.34 -14.37 -5.20
C LEU A 630 -31.49 -15.35 -4.99
N ASN A 631 -31.72 -15.81 -3.76
CA ASN A 631 -32.84 -16.71 -3.46
C ASN A 631 -34.19 -16.03 -3.78
N PHE A 632 -34.34 -14.75 -3.43
CA PHE A 632 -35.54 -13.96 -3.74
C PHE A 632 -35.80 -13.86 -5.25
N LEU A 633 -34.77 -13.53 -6.05
CA LEU A 633 -34.90 -13.41 -7.50
C LEU A 633 -35.21 -14.76 -8.16
N ILE A 634 -34.64 -15.86 -7.66
CA ILE A 634 -34.99 -17.22 -8.12
C ILE A 634 -36.46 -17.54 -7.78
N ALA A 635 -36.93 -17.19 -6.58
CA ALA A 635 -38.34 -17.40 -6.17
C ALA A 635 -39.33 -16.57 -7.01
N LYS A 636 -38.88 -15.46 -7.62
CA LYS A 636 -39.65 -14.64 -8.59
C LYS A 636 -39.53 -15.13 -10.04
N ASP A 637 -38.90 -16.29 -10.28
CA ASP A 637 -38.62 -16.83 -11.61
C ASP A 637 -37.78 -15.88 -12.50
N LEU A 638 -37.01 -14.97 -11.90
CA LEU A 638 -36.09 -14.06 -12.61
C LEU A 638 -34.70 -14.68 -12.84
N LEU A 639 -34.35 -15.69 -12.05
CA LEU A 639 -33.13 -16.49 -12.20
C LEU A 639 -33.44 -17.99 -12.26
N PRO A 640 -32.59 -18.83 -12.89
CA PRO A 640 -32.84 -20.27 -13.00
C PRO A 640 -32.92 -20.98 -11.64
N LYS A 641 -33.96 -21.82 -11.45
CA LYS A 641 -34.12 -22.65 -10.24
C LYS A 641 -33.00 -23.65 -9.99
N SER A 642 -32.23 -23.99 -11.03
CA SER A 642 -31.04 -24.82 -10.90
C SER A 642 -29.97 -24.20 -10.00
N LEU A 643 -29.97 -22.87 -9.84
CA LEU A 643 -28.93 -22.15 -9.09
C LEU A 643 -29.11 -22.25 -7.56
N VAL A 644 -30.30 -22.53 -7.03
CA VAL A 644 -30.58 -22.43 -5.57
C VAL A 644 -29.59 -23.23 -4.74
N LYS A 645 -29.29 -24.47 -5.13
CA LYS A 645 -28.35 -25.30 -4.37
C LYS A 645 -26.90 -24.90 -4.62
N SER A 646 -26.55 -24.51 -5.84
CA SER A 646 -25.18 -24.22 -6.21
C SER A 646 -24.69 -22.89 -5.66
N ILE A 647 -25.54 -21.87 -5.50
CA ILE A 647 -25.15 -20.61 -4.85
C ILE A 647 -24.66 -20.84 -3.43
N TYR A 648 -25.37 -21.65 -2.63
CA TYR A 648 -24.98 -21.90 -1.24
C TYR A 648 -23.73 -22.77 -1.13
N VAL A 649 -23.58 -23.80 -1.98
CA VAL A 649 -22.40 -24.69 -1.91
C VAL A 649 -21.15 -23.98 -2.46
N SER A 650 -21.29 -23.19 -3.53
CA SER A 650 -20.22 -22.35 -4.05
C SER A 650 -19.81 -21.28 -3.04
N PHE A 651 -20.78 -20.67 -2.34
CA PHE A 651 -20.52 -19.72 -1.26
C PHE A 651 -19.77 -20.36 -0.08
N LEU A 652 -20.17 -21.57 0.35
CA LEU A 652 -19.45 -22.31 1.40
C LEU A 652 -17.98 -22.55 1.03
N ALA A 653 -17.69 -22.96 -0.21
CA ALA A 653 -16.32 -23.06 -0.68
C ALA A 653 -15.63 -21.67 -0.68
N GLY A 654 -16.37 -20.64 -1.06
CA GLY A 654 -15.94 -19.23 -1.05
C GLY A 654 -15.53 -18.76 0.34
N CYS A 655 -16.20 -19.23 1.39
CA CYS A 655 -15.85 -18.88 2.77
C CYS A 655 -14.40 -19.22 3.10
N PHE A 656 -13.94 -20.41 2.71
CA PHE A 656 -12.57 -20.84 2.96
C PHE A 656 -11.56 -20.13 2.07
N ARG A 657 -11.98 -19.56 0.94
CA ARG A 657 -11.12 -18.72 0.11
C ARG A 657 -10.89 -17.37 0.78
N SER A 658 -11.96 -16.64 1.11
CA SER A 658 -11.85 -15.25 1.57
C SER A 658 -11.26 -15.15 2.99
N VAL A 659 -11.54 -16.12 3.88
CA VAL A 659 -10.97 -16.10 5.24
C VAL A 659 -9.43 -16.22 5.27
N ARG A 660 -8.82 -16.68 4.17
CA ARG A 660 -7.35 -16.78 4.02
C ARG A 660 -6.67 -15.43 3.81
N PHE A 661 -7.43 -14.37 3.56
CA PHE A 661 -6.92 -13.00 3.55
C PHE A 661 -6.55 -12.53 4.97
N GLY A 662 -7.06 -13.19 6.01
CA GLY A 662 -6.78 -12.87 7.41
C GLY A 662 -7.93 -12.11 8.08
N LEU A 663 -7.95 -12.10 9.41
CA LEU A 663 -9.01 -11.44 10.19
C LEU A 663 -8.79 -9.93 10.41
N GLU A 664 -7.60 -9.43 10.08
CA GLU A 664 -7.33 -7.99 10.05
C GLU A 664 -7.88 -7.34 8.78
N GLU A 665 -8.19 -8.14 7.75
CA GLU A 665 -8.80 -7.70 6.50
C GLU A 665 -10.34 -7.79 6.61
N ALA A 666 -11.04 -6.79 6.08
CA ALA A 666 -12.48 -6.63 6.24
C ALA A 666 -13.29 -7.80 5.65
N HIS A 667 -12.97 -8.25 4.44
CA HIS A 667 -13.65 -9.38 3.80
C HIS A 667 -13.34 -10.68 4.56
N GLY A 668 -12.10 -10.90 4.98
CA GLY A 668 -11.71 -12.07 5.76
C GLY A 668 -12.45 -12.16 7.10
N LYS A 669 -12.55 -11.05 7.83
CA LYS A 669 -13.30 -10.95 9.10
C LYS A 669 -14.81 -11.10 8.90
N GLY A 670 -15.37 -10.41 7.91
CA GLY A 670 -16.78 -10.53 7.53
C GLY A 670 -17.14 -11.95 7.08
N GLN A 671 -16.25 -12.63 6.36
CA GLN A 671 -16.45 -14.01 5.94
C GLN A 671 -16.42 -14.99 7.12
N ALA A 672 -15.51 -14.80 8.08
CA ALA A 672 -15.48 -15.61 9.30
C ALA A 672 -16.80 -15.48 10.07
N LEU A 673 -17.33 -14.26 10.21
CA LEU A 673 -18.64 -13.98 10.81
C LEU A 673 -19.74 -14.78 10.13
N GLN A 674 -19.84 -14.68 8.81
CA GLN A 674 -20.88 -15.36 8.05
C GLN A 674 -20.78 -16.88 8.16
N PHE A 675 -19.57 -17.44 8.02
CA PHE A 675 -19.36 -18.87 8.14
C PHE A 675 -19.78 -19.38 9.52
N ASN A 676 -19.32 -18.73 10.59
CA ASN A 676 -19.58 -19.17 11.95
C ASN A 676 -21.06 -19.05 12.33
N TRP A 677 -21.75 -18.02 11.87
CA TRP A 677 -23.20 -17.89 12.06
C TRP A 677 -23.97 -19.00 11.33
N LEU A 678 -23.69 -19.20 10.04
CA LEU A 678 -24.36 -20.23 9.24
C LEU A 678 -24.07 -21.65 9.76
N PHE A 679 -22.88 -21.87 10.31
CA PHE A 679 -22.51 -23.10 10.99
C PHE A 679 -23.28 -23.29 12.30
N GLU A 680 -23.37 -22.26 13.16
CA GLU A 680 -24.12 -22.33 14.42
C GLU A 680 -25.61 -22.61 14.18
N LYS A 681 -26.21 -21.97 13.17
CA LYS A 681 -27.62 -22.20 12.78
C LYS A 681 -27.82 -23.55 12.05
N GLY A 682 -26.76 -24.31 11.83
CA GLY A 682 -26.80 -25.62 11.20
C GLY A 682 -27.01 -25.60 9.68
N GLY A 683 -26.89 -24.43 9.04
CA GLY A 683 -26.88 -24.30 7.59
C GLY A 683 -25.59 -24.86 6.96
N PHE A 684 -24.47 -24.77 7.69
CA PHE A 684 -23.23 -25.49 7.37
C PHE A 684 -22.98 -26.62 8.37
N VAL A 685 -22.48 -27.75 7.86
CA VAL A 685 -22.24 -28.97 8.65
C VAL A 685 -20.82 -29.45 8.41
N LEU A 686 -20.10 -29.75 9.49
CA LEU A 686 -18.77 -30.39 9.48
C LEU A 686 -18.93 -31.90 9.70
N HIS A 687 -18.33 -32.69 8.83
CA HIS A 687 -18.39 -34.15 8.86
C HIS A 687 -17.16 -34.79 9.52
N PRO A 688 -17.23 -36.06 9.94
CA PRO A 688 -16.09 -36.76 10.57
C PRO A 688 -14.84 -36.87 9.70
N ASP A 689 -14.98 -36.86 8.37
CA ASP A 689 -13.86 -36.82 7.41
C ASP A 689 -13.30 -35.40 7.20
N GLN A 690 -13.73 -34.47 8.06
CA GLN A 690 -13.36 -33.06 8.07
C GLN A 690 -13.80 -32.30 6.82
N THR A 691 -14.75 -32.82 6.05
CA THR A 691 -15.38 -32.07 4.94
C THR A 691 -16.64 -31.35 5.42
N PHE A 692 -17.15 -30.45 4.58
CA PHE A 692 -18.26 -29.57 4.87
C PHE A 692 -19.37 -29.74 3.84
N SER A 693 -20.61 -29.52 4.27
CA SER A 693 -21.77 -29.50 3.40
C SER A 693 -22.75 -28.40 3.80
N VAL A 694 -23.62 -28.04 2.88
CA VAL A 694 -24.81 -27.23 3.13
C VAL A 694 -25.99 -28.13 3.53
N ASP A 695 -26.68 -27.80 4.62
CA ASP A 695 -27.99 -28.35 4.97
C ASP A 695 -29.07 -27.48 4.30
N PHE A 696 -29.62 -27.98 3.18
CA PHE A 696 -30.57 -27.23 2.36
C PHE A 696 -31.90 -26.94 3.07
N ASP A 697 -32.25 -27.67 4.13
CA ASP A 697 -33.49 -27.43 4.87
C ASP A 697 -33.33 -26.26 5.88
N LYS A 698 -32.09 -25.85 6.17
CA LYS A 698 -31.79 -24.82 7.18
C LYS A 698 -31.10 -23.57 6.63
N ILE A 699 -30.41 -23.69 5.49
CA ILE A 699 -29.54 -22.63 4.99
C ILE A 699 -30.30 -21.33 4.70
N GLU A 700 -31.51 -21.40 4.14
CA GLU A 700 -32.28 -20.20 3.80
C GLU A 700 -32.67 -19.39 5.04
N GLY A 701 -33.14 -20.06 6.10
CA GLY A 701 -33.46 -19.40 7.37
C GLY A 701 -32.22 -18.87 8.08
N ALA A 702 -31.09 -19.56 7.97
CA ALA A 702 -29.82 -19.09 8.53
C ALA A 702 -29.34 -17.80 7.83
N VAL A 703 -29.40 -17.75 6.49
CA VAL A 703 -29.07 -16.57 5.68
C VAL A 703 -29.99 -15.40 6.03
N GLU A 704 -31.31 -15.60 6.01
CA GLU A 704 -32.28 -14.54 6.33
C GLU A 704 -32.06 -13.97 7.74
N SER A 705 -31.78 -14.85 8.73
CA SER A 705 -31.54 -14.42 10.10
C SER A 705 -30.31 -13.53 10.25
N LEU A 706 -29.22 -13.83 9.53
CA LEU A 706 -28.01 -13.01 9.57
C LEU A 706 -28.19 -11.70 8.79
N SER A 707 -28.84 -11.75 7.62
CA SER A 707 -29.19 -10.54 6.86
C SER A 707 -29.98 -9.57 7.74
N ARG A 708 -31.01 -10.07 8.45
CA ARG A 708 -31.82 -9.25 9.37
C ARG A 708 -30.99 -8.65 10.49
N GLU A 709 -30.12 -9.44 11.11
CA GLU A 709 -29.29 -8.98 12.24
C GLU A 709 -28.37 -7.84 11.80
N ILE A 710 -27.60 -8.03 10.72
CA ILE A 710 -26.66 -7.02 10.21
C ILE A 710 -27.40 -5.75 9.77
N LEU A 711 -28.45 -5.88 8.96
CA LEU A 711 -29.25 -4.74 8.50
C LEU A 711 -29.84 -3.96 9.68
N THR A 712 -30.30 -4.64 10.73
CA THR A 712 -30.88 -3.98 11.92
C THR A 712 -29.81 -3.23 12.72
N ILE A 713 -28.62 -3.82 12.88
CA ILE A 713 -27.48 -3.17 13.55
C ILE A 713 -27.08 -1.90 12.79
N GLN A 714 -26.91 -2.01 11.46
CA GLN A 714 -26.57 -0.87 10.62
C GLN A 714 -27.65 0.22 10.65
N ALA A 715 -28.93 -0.15 10.54
CA ALA A 715 -30.05 0.79 10.57
C ALA A 715 -30.12 1.62 11.87
N LYS A 716 -29.69 1.04 12.99
CA LYS A 716 -29.67 1.70 14.30
C LYS A 716 -28.36 2.47 14.57
N GLY A 717 -27.31 2.25 13.78
CA GLY A 717 -25.97 2.70 14.11
C GLY A 717 -25.43 2.07 15.40
N ASP A 718 -25.81 0.83 15.70
CA ASP A 718 -25.53 0.19 16.99
C ASP A 718 -24.11 -0.39 17.03
N LYS A 719 -23.13 0.46 17.37
CA LYS A 719 -21.71 0.09 17.43
C LYS A 719 -21.43 -1.05 18.42
N ASP A 720 -22.09 -1.05 19.58
CA ASP A 720 -21.90 -2.08 20.60
C ASP A 720 -22.40 -3.45 20.11
N ALA A 721 -23.54 -3.48 19.43
CA ALA A 721 -24.05 -4.71 18.81
C ALA A 721 -23.12 -5.19 17.67
N ALA A 722 -22.62 -4.28 16.83
CA ALA A 722 -21.65 -4.60 15.79
C ALA A 722 -20.37 -5.21 16.37
N GLN A 723 -19.82 -4.61 17.44
CA GLN A 723 -18.64 -5.10 18.14
C GLN A 723 -18.88 -6.52 18.64
N LYS A 724 -19.99 -6.74 19.36
CA LYS A 724 -20.33 -8.04 19.92
C LYS A 724 -20.51 -9.11 18.84
N LEU A 725 -21.14 -8.77 17.73
CA LEU A 725 -21.34 -9.69 16.61
C LEU A 725 -19.99 -10.11 16.00
N LEU A 726 -19.11 -9.14 15.74
CA LEU A 726 -17.77 -9.38 15.19
C LEU A 726 -16.85 -10.12 16.16
N GLU A 727 -16.87 -9.80 17.46
CA GLU A 727 -16.09 -10.53 18.47
C GLU A 727 -16.53 -11.98 18.60
N THR A 728 -17.84 -12.23 18.50
CA THR A 728 -18.39 -13.59 18.66
C THR A 728 -18.15 -14.44 17.42
N TYR A 729 -18.42 -13.91 16.23
CA TYR A 729 -18.44 -14.70 15.00
C TYR A 729 -17.29 -14.36 14.04
N GLY A 730 -16.68 -13.18 14.11
CA GLY A 730 -15.54 -12.78 13.27
C GLY A 730 -14.20 -13.39 13.71
N ALA A 731 -14.20 -14.66 14.16
CA ALA A 731 -13.05 -15.34 14.76
C ALA A 731 -12.67 -16.64 14.03
N MET A 732 -11.39 -17.02 14.13
CA MET A 732 -10.87 -18.29 13.60
C MET A 732 -11.27 -19.47 14.48
N THR A 733 -12.49 -19.97 14.28
CA THR A 733 -13.03 -21.12 15.02
C THR A 733 -12.37 -22.44 14.60
N GLN A 734 -12.55 -23.49 15.40
CA GLN A 734 -12.01 -24.82 15.09
C GLN A 734 -12.43 -25.36 13.71
N PRO A 735 -13.70 -25.24 13.27
CA PRO A 735 -14.07 -25.66 11.92
C PRO A 735 -13.32 -24.91 10.81
N LEU A 736 -13.14 -23.59 10.93
CA LEU A 736 -12.35 -22.81 9.97
C LEU A 736 -10.88 -23.25 9.96
N ASN A 737 -10.27 -23.45 11.13
CA ASN A 737 -8.89 -23.94 11.24
C ASN A 737 -8.70 -25.31 10.58
N ILE A 738 -9.65 -26.23 10.73
CA ILE A 738 -9.62 -27.54 10.05
C ILE A 738 -9.57 -27.37 8.53
N ALA A 739 -10.38 -26.49 7.96
CA ALA A 739 -10.36 -26.20 6.53
C ALA A 739 -9.01 -25.59 6.12
N LEU A 740 -8.52 -24.57 6.84
CA LEU A 740 -7.24 -23.92 6.51
C LEU A 740 -6.04 -24.85 6.60
N GLU A 741 -5.99 -25.74 7.60
CA GLU A 741 -4.94 -26.75 7.71
C GLU A 741 -4.91 -27.70 6.50
N LYS A 742 -6.09 -28.10 5.98
CA LYS A 742 -6.17 -28.90 4.75
C LYS A 742 -5.61 -28.15 3.56
N LEU A 743 -5.97 -26.88 3.40
CA LEU A 743 -5.50 -26.04 2.29
C LEU A 743 -4.00 -25.76 2.37
N ALA A 744 -3.46 -25.56 3.58
CA ALA A 744 -2.04 -25.35 3.80
C ALA A 744 -1.20 -26.59 3.44
N LYS A 745 -1.68 -27.80 3.75
CA LYS A 745 -0.98 -29.07 3.46
C LYS A 745 -0.75 -29.30 1.96
N VAL A 746 -1.71 -28.92 1.12
CA VAL A 746 -1.61 -29.05 -0.34
C VAL A 746 -1.15 -27.76 -1.04
N GLN A 747 -0.89 -26.70 -0.27
CA GLN A 747 -0.46 -25.39 -0.76
C GLN A 747 -1.39 -24.83 -1.86
N VAL A 748 -2.72 -24.83 -1.61
CA VAL A 748 -3.63 -24.15 -2.54
C VAL A 748 -3.19 -22.68 -2.68
N PRO A 749 -3.05 -22.12 -3.89
CA PRO A 749 -2.69 -20.72 -4.08
C PRO A 749 -3.66 -19.77 -3.35
N VAL A 750 -3.18 -18.63 -2.87
CA VAL A 750 -4.01 -17.54 -2.32
C VAL A 750 -4.60 -16.74 -3.47
N ASP A 751 -3.79 -16.44 -4.49
CA ASP A 751 -4.25 -15.73 -5.67
C ASP A 751 -3.54 -16.17 -6.97
N ILE A 752 -3.71 -15.41 -8.05
CA ILE A 752 -3.10 -15.64 -9.36
C ILE A 752 -2.04 -14.58 -9.69
N THR A 753 -1.11 -14.90 -10.58
CA THR A 753 -0.20 -13.95 -11.23
C THR A 753 -0.39 -14.04 -12.74
N PRO A 754 -1.10 -13.08 -13.36
CA PRO A 754 -1.43 -13.17 -14.77
C PRO A 754 -0.24 -12.78 -15.68
N ASP A 755 -0.12 -13.45 -16.80
CA ASP A 755 0.53 -12.91 -18.00
C ASP A 755 -0.51 -12.66 -19.10
N PHE A 756 -0.19 -11.74 -20.02
CA PHE A 756 -1.11 -11.26 -21.05
C PHE A 756 -0.57 -11.56 -22.46
N PRO A 757 -0.77 -12.78 -23.01
CA PRO A 757 -0.22 -13.16 -24.31
C PRO A 757 -0.68 -12.29 -25.48
N VAL A 758 -1.89 -11.70 -25.37
CA VAL A 758 -2.44 -10.79 -26.38
C VAL A 758 -1.49 -9.62 -26.65
N VAL A 759 -0.87 -9.08 -25.59
CA VAL A 759 0.10 -7.99 -25.67
C VAL A 759 1.32 -8.41 -26.48
N THR A 760 1.88 -9.60 -26.22
CA THR A 760 3.03 -10.11 -26.99
C THR A 760 2.68 -10.35 -28.46
N ASN A 761 1.47 -10.85 -28.74
CA ASN A 761 1.05 -11.17 -30.09
C ASN A 761 0.76 -9.93 -30.94
N LEU A 762 0.14 -8.90 -30.36
CA LEU A 762 -0.15 -7.65 -31.07
C LEU A 762 1.11 -6.80 -31.27
N LEU A 763 1.97 -6.70 -30.26
CA LEU A 763 3.21 -5.91 -30.34
C LEU A 763 4.33 -6.54 -31.19
N ARG A 764 4.21 -7.82 -31.59
CA ARG A 764 5.15 -8.45 -32.54
C ARG A 764 4.79 -8.22 -34.00
N LYS A 765 3.53 -7.83 -34.28
CA LYS A 765 3.01 -7.64 -35.64
C LYS A 765 3.18 -6.20 -36.15
N ASN A 766 3.43 -5.27 -35.22
CA ASN A 766 3.74 -3.85 -35.44
C ASN A 766 5.16 -3.58 -34.98
#